data_AF-A0A6J4X5Y6-F1
#
_entry.id   AF-A0A6J4X5Y6-F1
#
_cell.length_a   1.000
_cell.length_b   1.000
_cell.length_c   1.000
_cell.angle_alpha   90.00
_cell.angle_beta   90.00
_cell.angle_gamma   90.00
#
_symmetry.space_group_name_H-M   'P 1'
#
loop_
_entity.id
_entity.type
_entity.pdbx_description
1 polymer ?
#
loop_
_entity_poly.entity_id
_entity_poly.type
_entity_poly.pdbx_seq_one_letter_code
_entity_poly.pdbx_strand_id
1 'polypeptide(L)'
;MGIRRLLALVILGTVLSCFISNALADSALTITGCADNVYEDHMGVFEPEYFDLVNTKIDENGYLVLSTGYEAIDPNQIVIPFTQDVSVTFLYEGGGYNLTDFGWMLAEDGIEGTKHEIYRDVNDNNNNGVLDAGPRDSSDGIDDINGDERIDARDNKKELGTFAGGTELVFFLKVDNESSIIFTKDEWNPDVYTSSNGECSKGEAGNEFTKTYYLGRPLINQDGCTLYSNWMDSDAYERSKTLFDLEFAEDDVATLDLEHDQSFGHVIVGAPGNKPNEWVLGWEDLGGGGDTDHNDLIFQIERETGGMAQLQSNEAIVPDQADAYFTGVSVALYDQMPCAGKTGITYYLSIDNGDKWVEITGWDEVYSFTLNADGAKTIGSQITDWTPGNPEFTYRTRRVDFAGRGLSGNRLIWKAEFTSQDEACQPRVIGFLLDASVATHGFFSRSSPVVVANMLYSGNFATPAENWSDRVLRGHLVATQLYNPRNPDVTETDTIWDAGIVLNQKSPTDRNIKFPNITVTPVSNEVLDRGDDSQKTFSGTLSNHPLLATTIIITDQTESFYDKHTDVLEGSLGGTGTINRFTGEFEIAFNTAPNNNQPITASYSYYTAQQQLLDFTGGTGGNVTNAMLGLDNTKIIPDGLIYDFDGNGEITEADGNWLVKWVRGFKDGDRIRKEWLLGAIDHSVPAVATPPGSPDWLFGTAISAAERESYQAHQTLKATRQTALYVGARDGMLHAFDAGKFRHGNNGDTAFKENRGYFEWQDRSGDCPDYCSGDCSDCPDYGTGEELWAFIPANLIPRLKNNLRKADDQAYVDASPAIADVFTDGQWKTVLLSAEGNGGDTVFCLDVTDPENPNFLWEFADPDLFRSRSSPSVAQIGRIVDGGTTKWVAFFVSGKTYDATLYPSIYMINIADGSVVRRIFLDSDAGGAGGVPSGQPTIIDSDGNGYIDRVYIGSDKGRLYKINLPDDPNINLYAINHCVINQDFMDDEFNNIPINQRYQPIYSSPVAVVNNSLTAEGSVSYNIRLFYGTGDSPYYDEDIQSGNSRYYFFAYRDENEKGRCDQSRAHLEWFYELPAGQRIFASAFAAAGNIYFGTSSAETEDPCAGGSDNLSTNNGGGIYALSMDGDLIMTKNVGNIITSPLVIDEHLYTKSQLHGLQSFGSGPYNNPTKVSGTPEFTMRNWREFF
;
A
#
# COMPACT_ATOMS: atom_id res chain seq x y z
N MET A 1 55.85 70.33 -7.54
CA MET A 1 55.55 71.69 -8.05
C MET A 1 55.29 71.55 -9.55
N GLY A 2 54.09 71.90 -10.03
CA GLY A 2 53.70 71.83 -11.45
C GLY A 2 53.07 70.48 -11.86
N ILE A 3 51.75 70.26 -11.87
CA ILE A 3 50.63 70.91 -12.59
C ILE A 3 50.58 70.51 -14.08
N ARG A 4 49.50 69.77 -14.39
CA ARG A 4 48.74 69.66 -15.66
C ARG A 4 49.29 68.83 -16.84
N ARG A 5 48.30 68.12 -17.43
CA ARG A 5 48.04 67.79 -18.86
C ARG A 5 48.40 66.37 -19.38
N LEU A 6 47.37 65.51 -19.56
CA LEU A 6 46.75 65.02 -20.82
C LEU A 6 45.94 63.73 -20.50
N LEU A 7 44.60 63.67 -20.54
CA LEU A 7 43.63 63.57 -21.65
C LEU A 7 43.62 62.25 -22.48
N ALA A 8 42.53 61.48 -22.29
CA ALA A 8 41.62 60.90 -23.31
C ALA A 8 41.76 59.42 -23.81
N LEU A 9 40.55 58.78 -23.89
CA LEU A 9 40.12 57.51 -24.56
C LEU A 9 40.55 56.17 -23.92
N VAL A 10 39.75 55.08 -23.78
CA VAL A 10 38.34 54.72 -24.11
C VAL A 10 38.05 53.34 -23.45
N ILE A 11 36.88 53.22 -22.80
CA ILE A 11 35.90 52.12 -22.70
C ILE A 11 36.37 50.63 -22.68
N LEU A 12 36.11 49.92 -21.58
CA LEU A 12 35.29 48.69 -21.40
C LEU A 12 35.75 47.92 -20.14
N GLY A 13 34.82 47.57 -19.25
CA GLY A 13 35.02 46.58 -18.18
C GLY A 13 34.78 47.08 -16.75
N THR A 14 34.09 46.27 -15.96
CA THR A 14 33.82 46.34 -14.50
C THR A 14 32.60 47.12 -14.00
N VAL A 15 31.45 46.44 -13.94
CA VAL A 15 30.56 46.41 -12.76
C VAL A 15 30.04 44.98 -12.58
N LEU A 16 30.84 44.15 -11.91
CA LEU A 16 30.43 42.90 -11.28
C LEU A 16 31.38 42.71 -10.09
N SER A 17 30.88 42.18 -8.97
CA SER A 17 31.56 41.94 -7.67
C SER A 17 31.29 43.00 -6.60
N CYS A 18 30.15 42.87 -5.92
CA CYS A 18 30.09 43.15 -4.49
C CYS A 18 29.01 42.29 -3.83
N PHE A 19 29.31 41.01 -3.62
CA PHE A 19 28.65 40.15 -2.64
C PHE A 19 29.69 39.14 -2.14
N ILE A 20 29.47 38.62 -0.92
CA ILE A 20 30.35 37.79 -0.07
C ILE A 20 31.31 38.67 0.76
N SER A 21 31.25 38.74 2.09
CA SER A 21 31.16 37.65 3.06
C SER A 21 30.47 38.08 4.37
N ASN A 22 29.50 37.31 4.83
CA ASN A 22 29.30 37.07 6.26
C ASN A 22 29.17 35.55 6.40
N ALA A 23 30.28 34.91 6.75
CA ALA A 23 30.27 33.53 7.23
C ALA A 23 29.74 33.56 8.67
N LEU A 24 28.49 33.14 8.85
CA LEU A 24 28.00 32.67 10.14
C LEU A 24 28.66 31.31 10.39
N ALA A 25 29.08 31.07 11.63
CA ALA A 25 29.57 29.77 12.07
C ALA A 25 28.45 28.73 11.90
N ASP A 26 28.75 27.64 11.17
CA ASP A 26 27.86 26.55 10.81
C ASP A 26 27.44 25.77 12.07
N SER A 27 26.22 26.03 12.56
CA SER A 27 25.48 25.08 13.38
C SER A 27 24.91 24.02 12.46
N ALA A 28 24.95 22.73 12.85
CA ALA A 28 24.33 21.64 12.09
C ALA A 28 22.93 22.05 11.60
N LEU A 29 22.71 21.99 10.29
CA LEU A 29 21.44 22.33 9.65
C LEU A 29 20.45 21.20 9.98
N THR A 30 19.63 21.38 11.03
CA THR A 30 18.55 20.44 11.37
C THR A 30 17.31 20.74 10.54
N ILE A 31 16.74 19.72 9.90
CA ILE A 31 15.42 19.83 9.24
C ILE A 31 14.38 20.12 10.34
N THR A 32 13.60 21.18 10.17
CA THR A 32 12.58 21.54 11.17
C THR A 32 11.51 20.44 11.21
N GLY A 33 11.27 19.88 12.40
CA GLY A 33 10.34 18.76 12.57
C GLY A 33 10.97 17.38 12.39
N CYS A 34 12.29 17.26 12.16
CA CYS A 34 12.99 15.97 12.15
C CYS A 34 13.88 15.80 13.39
N ALA A 35 14.09 14.54 13.77
CA ALA A 35 14.97 14.12 14.86
C ALA A 35 16.12 13.26 14.31
N ASP A 36 17.05 12.88 15.19
CA ASP A 36 18.11 11.93 14.85
C ASP A 36 17.50 10.55 14.56
N ASN A 37 18.05 9.84 13.57
CA ASN A 37 17.66 8.47 13.25
C ASN A 37 17.96 7.54 14.43
N VAL A 38 17.18 6.47 14.52
CA VAL A 38 17.41 5.37 15.48
C VAL A 38 17.97 4.18 14.74
N TYR A 39 19.05 3.60 15.24
CA TYR A 39 19.73 2.46 14.65
C TYR A 39 19.87 1.34 15.68
N GLU A 40 19.40 0.14 15.34
CA GLU A 40 19.51 -1.04 16.20
C GLU A 40 20.09 -2.23 15.44
N ASP A 41 21.08 -2.87 16.07
CA ASP A 41 21.90 -3.91 15.46
C ASP A 41 21.78 -5.24 16.20
N HIS A 42 20.99 -6.14 15.60
CA HIS A 42 20.90 -7.55 15.99
C HIS A 42 21.54 -8.46 14.93
N MET A 43 22.65 -8.04 14.33
CA MET A 43 23.38 -8.82 13.32
C MET A 43 24.31 -9.88 13.93
N GLY A 44 24.43 -9.90 15.26
CA GLY A 44 25.21 -10.86 16.05
C GLY A 44 24.38 -12.03 16.57
N VAL A 45 24.43 -12.25 17.90
CA VAL A 45 23.72 -13.31 18.63
C VAL A 45 22.45 -12.74 19.23
N PHE A 46 21.33 -13.43 19.09
CA PHE A 46 20.09 -13.10 19.81
C PHE A 46 20.15 -13.61 21.25
N GLU A 47 19.59 -12.85 22.19
CA GLU A 47 19.51 -13.22 23.61
C GLU A 47 18.07 -13.65 23.96
N PRO A 48 17.84 -14.86 24.50
CA PRO A 48 16.49 -15.40 24.72
C PRO A 48 15.60 -14.52 25.60
N GLU A 49 16.15 -13.82 26.58
CA GLU A 49 15.40 -12.99 27.52
C GLU A 49 14.72 -11.76 26.89
N TYR A 50 15.10 -11.38 25.67
CA TYR A 50 14.50 -10.23 24.97
C TYR A 50 13.32 -10.62 24.08
N PHE A 51 13.06 -11.92 23.92
CA PHE A 51 12.06 -12.43 23.00
C PHE A 51 10.96 -13.22 23.69
N ASP A 52 9.73 -13.00 23.26
CA ASP A 52 8.65 -13.96 23.47
C ASP A 52 8.77 -15.03 22.38
N LEU A 53 9.07 -16.27 22.79
CA LEU A 53 9.32 -17.41 21.91
C LEU A 53 8.17 -18.43 22.03
N VAL A 54 7.50 -18.71 20.92
CA VAL A 54 6.43 -19.71 20.82
C VAL A 54 6.82 -20.71 19.75
N ASN A 55 7.01 -21.98 20.12
CA ASN A 55 7.50 -23.06 19.22
C ASN A 55 8.78 -22.67 18.47
N THR A 56 9.58 -21.78 19.04
CA THR A 56 10.86 -21.31 18.53
C THR A 56 11.88 -21.35 19.65
N LYS A 57 13.16 -21.36 19.29
CA LYS A 57 14.28 -21.29 20.23
C LYS A 57 15.42 -20.51 19.64
N ILE A 58 16.40 -20.19 20.48
CA ILE A 58 17.70 -19.71 20.03
C ILE A 58 18.68 -20.89 20.07
N ASP A 59 19.31 -21.18 18.94
CA ASP A 59 20.24 -22.31 18.80
C ASP A 59 21.62 -22.02 19.44
N GLU A 60 22.51 -23.00 19.40
CA GLU A 60 23.87 -22.87 19.95
C GLU A 60 24.74 -21.80 19.26
N ASN A 61 24.34 -21.36 18.06
CA ASN A 61 25.02 -20.30 17.31
C ASN A 61 24.41 -18.91 17.56
N GLY A 62 23.34 -18.83 18.35
CA GLY A 62 22.65 -17.59 18.67
C GLY A 62 21.61 -17.17 17.62
N TYR A 63 21.12 -18.10 16.79
CA TYR A 63 20.12 -17.82 15.76
C TYR A 63 18.72 -18.19 16.24
N LEU A 64 17.72 -17.40 15.85
CA LEU A 64 16.32 -17.74 16.06
C LEU A 64 15.93 -18.85 15.08
N VAL A 65 15.44 -19.98 15.58
CA VAL A 65 15.09 -21.16 14.79
C VAL A 65 13.70 -21.68 15.18
N LEU A 66 12.95 -22.18 14.20
CA LEU A 66 11.68 -22.87 14.43
C LEU A 66 11.93 -24.21 15.12
N SER A 67 11.23 -24.56 16.20
CA SER A 67 11.22 -25.94 16.69
C SER A 67 10.31 -26.80 15.79
N THR A 68 10.76 -27.97 15.35
CA THR A 68 9.97 -28.90 14.50
C THR A 68 9.71 -30.22 15.22
N GLY A 69 8.65 -30.92 14.81
CA GLY A 69 8.26 -32.22 15.36
C GLY A 69 7.92 -32.19 16.84
N TYR A 70 8.34 -33.22 17.57
CA TYR A 70 8.13 -33.32 19.03
C TYR A 70 8.71 -32.14 19.81
N GLU A 71 9.80 -31.52 19.34
CA GLU A 71 10.39 -30.35 20.01
C GLU A 71 9.51 -29.10 19.87
N ALA A 72 8.54 -29.11 18.97
CA ALA A 72 7.61 -28.01 18.73
C ALA A 72 6.41 -27.99 19.69
N ILE A 73 6.22 -29.03 20.53
CA ILE A 73 4.96 -29.23 21.23
C ILE A 73 5.21 -29.53 22.71
N ASP A 74 4.65 -28.68 23.56
CA ASP A 74 4.39 -28.99 24.96
C ASP A 74 2.88 -29.20 25.12
N PRO A 75 2.38 -30.43 25.38
CA PRO A 75 0.95 -30.67 25.58
C PRO A 75 0.38 -29.90 26.78
N ASN A 76 1.23 -29.52 27.75
CA ASN A 76 0.84 -28.66 28.86
C ASN A 76 0.70 -27.18 28.48
N GLN A 77 1.23 -26.76 27.33
CA GLN A 77 1.26 -25.37 26.89
C GLN A 77 1.02 -25.24 25.37
N ILE A 78 -0.19 -25.59 24.93
CA ILE A 78 -0.58 -25.55 23.52
C ILE A 78 -0.89 -24.10 23.12
N VAL A 79 0.09 -23.39 22.56
CA VAL A 79 -0.04 -21.99 22.11
C VAL A 79 -0.13 -21.91 20.59
N ILE A 80 -1.12 -21.18 20.10
CA ILE A 80 -1.27 -20.82 18.69
C ILE A 80 -0.21 -19.77 18.34
N PRO A 81 0.77 -20.05 17.46
CA PRO A 81 1.92 -19.18 17.25
C PRO A 81 1.58 -17.86 16.53
N PHE A 82 0.58 -17.87 15.65
CA PHE A 82 0.12 -16.74 14.86
C PHE A 82 -1.34 -16.95 14.49
N THR A 83 -2.04 -15.86 14.12
CA THR A 83 -3.49 -15.91 13.89
C THR A 83 -3.84 -16.87 12.75
N GLN A 84 -4.67 -17.87 13.02
CA GLN A 84 -4.96 -18.95 12.08
C GLN A 84 -6.27 -19.67 12.41
N ASP A 85 -6.78 -20.41 11.43
CA ASP A 85 -7.90 -21.34 11.61
C ASP A 85 -7.40 -22.64 12.27
N VAL A 86 -8.23 -23.20 13.17
CA VAL A 86 -7.95 -24.47 13.85
C VAL A 86 -9.16 -25.39 13.69
N SER A 87 -8.91 -26.64 13.34
CA SER A 87 -9.93 -27.66 13.22
C SER A 87 -9.52 -28.97 13.89
N VAL A 88 -10.51 -29.80 14.19
CA VAL A 88 -10.34 -31.09 14.85
C VAL A 88 -11.10 -32.14 14.08
N THR A 89 -10.46 -33.29 13.85
CA THR A 89 -11.07 -34.47 13.22
C THR A 89 -10.97 -35.66 14.17
N PHE A 90 -12.10 -36.30 14.46
CA PHE A 90 -12.11 -37.57 15.20
C PHE A 90 -11.56 -38.69 14.33
N LEU A 91 -10.62 -39.47 14.87
CA LEU A 91 -10.00 -40.58 14.16
C LEU A 91 -10.41 -41.95 14.69
N TYR A 92 -10.48 -42.18 16.01
CA TYR A 92 -10.68 -43.52 16.58
C TYR A 92 -11.14 -43.49 18.05
N GLU A 93 -11.93 -44.50 18.44
CA GLU A 93 -12.32 -44.80 19.82
C GLU A 93 -12.05 -46.29 20.11
N GLY A 94 -11.26 -46.57 21.14
CA GLY A 94 -10.81 -47.91 21.55
C GLY A 94 -11.08 -48.27 23.01
N GLY A 95 -11.51 -47.31 23.84
CA GLY A 95 -11.75 -47.50 25.27
C GLY A 95 -12.98 -48.37 25.60
N GLY A 96 -13.90 -48.55 24.65
CA GLY A 96 -15.07 -49.42 24.77
C GLY A 96 -16.14 -48.92 25.74
N TYR A 97 -16.06 -47.66 26.16
CA TYR A 97 -17.00 -47.02 27.09
C TYR A 97 -18.01 -46.12 26.36
N ASN A 98 -19.22 -46.04 26.92
CA ASN A 98 -20.29 -45.21 26.36
C ASN A 98 -20.25 -43.83 27.02
N LEU A 99 -20.19 -42.78 26.20
CA LEU A 99 -20.47 -41.36 26.52
C LEU A 99 -19.26 -40.51 27.01
N THR A 100 -18.20 -40.41 26.21
CA THR A 100 -17.15 -39.40 26.44
C THR A 100 -17.40 -38.17 25.57
N ASP A 101 -17.31 -36.97 26.17
CA ASP A 101 -17.38 -35.70 25.43
C ASP A 101 -15.96 -35.14 25.26
N PHE A 102 -15.64 -34.63 24.07
CA PHE A 102 -14.38 -33.95 23.77
C PHE A 102 -14.62 -32.48 23.49
N GLY A 103 -13.78 -31.62 24.05
CA GLY A 103 -13.90 -30.18 23.86
C GLY A 103 -12.62 -29.43 24.13
N TRP A 104 -12.73 -28.10 24.07
CA TRP A 104 -11.63 -27.17 24.31
C TRP A 104 -12.06 -25.98 25.17
N MET A 105 -11.07 -25.27 25.70
CA MET A 105 -11.25 -24.04 26.45
C MET A 105 -10.01 -23.15 26.33
N LEU A 106 -10.16 -21.88 26.71
CA LEU A 106 -9.05 -20.93 26.79
C LEU A 106 -8.31 -21.10 28.11
N ALA A 107 -6.98 -21.16 28.06
CA ALA A 107 -6.18 -21.32 29.27
C ALA A 107 -6.33 -20.12 30.24
N GLU A 108 -6.49 -18.91 29.69
CA GLU A 108 -6.64 -17.66 30.46
C GLU A 108 -7.89 -17.63 31.35
N ASP A 109 -8.93 -18.39 31.00
CA ASP A 109 -10.15 -18.50 31.81
C ASP A 109 -9.96 -19.36 33.07
N GLY A 110 -8.84 -20.10 33.16
CA GLY A 110 -8.55 -21.06 34.22
C GLY A 110 -9.46 -22.30 34.19
N ILE A 111 -9.27 -23.24 35.12
CA ILE A 111 -9.94 -24.56 35.14
C ILE A 111 -11.49 -24.51 35.16
N GLU A 112 -12.06 -23.45 35.72
CA GLU A 112 -13.52 -23.21 35.78
C GLU A 112 -14.05 -22.42 34.56
N GLY A 113 -13.19 -22.20 33.57
CA GLY A 113 -13.49 -21.48 32.33
C GLY A 113 -14.58 -22.11 31.47
N THR A 114 -14.96 -21.38 30.42
CA THR A 114 -16.01 -21.81 29.49
C THR A 114 -15.54 -23.02 28.70
N LYS A 115 -16.32 -24.11 28.76
CA LYS A 115 -16.03 -25.37 28.06
C LYS A 115 -16.78 -25.40 26.74
N HIS A 116 -16.05 -25.48 25.65
CA HIS A 116 -16.57 -25.58 24.29
C HIS A 116 -16.52 -27.04 23.84
N GLU A 117 -17.66 -27.72 23.95
CA GLU A 117 -17.80 -29.11 23.48
C GLU A 117 -17.72 -29.16 21.94
N ILE A 118 -16.88 -30.05 21.42
CA ILE A 118 -16.70 -30.32 19.97
C ILE A 118 -17.52 -31.54 19.58
N TYR A 119 -17.30 -32.65 20.27
CA TYR A 119 -17.99 -33.91 20.07
C TYR A 119 -18.65 -34.35 21.36
N ARG A 120 -19.87 -34.87 21.22
CA ARG A 120 -20.68 -35.35 22.33
C ARG A 120 -20.96 -36.82 22.16
N ASP A 121 -20.93 -37.56 23.26
CA ASP A 121 -21.24 -38.99 23.29
C ASP A 121 -20.39 -39.80 22.27
N VAL A 122 -19.09 -39.49 22.14
CA VAL A 122 -18.16 -40.07 21.14
C VAL A 122 -18.21 -41.60 21.17
N ASN A 123 -18.39 -42.23 20.00
CA ASN A 123 -18.43 -43.68 19.83
C ASN A 123 -18.12 -44.10 18.37
N ASP A 124 -17.44 -45.24 18.22
CA ASP A 124 -17.16 -45.90 16.93
C ASP A 124 -17.19 -47.43 17.13
N ASN A 125 -18.37 -47.99 17.39
CA ASN A 125 -18.51 -49.39 17.78
C ASN A 125 -18.24 -50.38 16.64
N ASN A 126 -18.25 -49.91 15.40
CA ASN A 126 -17.98 -50.73 14.21
C ASN A 126 -16.54 -50.54 13.67
N ASN A 127 -15.76 -49.65 14.29
CA ASN A 127 -14.39 -49.28 13.95
C ASN A 127 -14.20 -48.82 12.50
N ASN A 128 -15.18 -48.13 11.93
CA ASN A 128 -15.06 -47.56 10.58
C ASN A 128 -14.46 -46.15 10.58
N GLY A 129 -14.28 -45.53 11.76
CA GLY A 129 -13.77 -44.18 11.93
C GLY A 129 -14.82 -43.10 11.74
N VAL A 130 -16.10 -43.47 11.66
CA VAL A 130 -17.23 -42.55 11.52
C VAL A 130 -17.98 -42.56 12.83
N LEU A 131 -18.31 -41.38 13.36
CA LEU A 131 -19.10 -41.29 14.60
C LEU A 131 -20.45 -41.99 14.41
N ASP A 132 -20.76 -42.95 15.28
CA ASP A 132 -22.01 -43.71 15.24
C ASP A 132 -23.22 -42.86 15.72
N ALA A 133 -24.43 -43.22 15.30
CA ALA A 133 -25.67 -42.56 15.71
C ALA A 133 -25.96 -42.71 17.22
N GLY A 134 -25.27 -43.63 17.88
CA GLY A 134 -25.22 -43.72 19.33
C GLY A 134 -24.58 -45.01 19.85
N PRO A 135 -24.45 -45.14 21.18
CA PRO A 135 -23.70 -46.21 21.85
C PRO A 135 -24.23 -47.64 21.65
N ARG A 136 -25.37 -47.80 20.97
CA ARG A 136 -25.97 -49.10 20.64
C ARG A 136 -26.47 -49.17 19.20
N ASP A 137 -26.18 -48.15 18.40
CA ASP A 137 -26.62 -48.03 17.02
C ASP A 137 -25.40 -47.76 16.17
N SER A 138 -24.83 -48.83 15.61
CA SER A 138 -23.59 -48.80 14.85
C SER A 138 -23.77 -48.31 13.40
N SER A 139 -24.82 -47.53 13.15
CA SER A 139 -25.02 -46.84 11.88
C SER A 139 -24.40 -45.46 11.96
N ASP A 140 -23.78 -45.02 10.88
CA ASP A 140 -23.18 -43.70 10.76
C ASP A 140 -24.14 -42.60 11.25
N GLY A 141 -23.68 -41.79 12.21
CA GLY A 141 -24.42 -40.71 12.86
C GLY A 141 -24.31 -39.37 12.14
N ILE A 142 -23.50 -39.31 11.08
CA ILE A 142 -23.23 -38.12 10.26
C ILE A 142 -23.57 -38.38 8.79
N ASP A 143 -23.87 -37.31 8.06
CA ASP A 143 -24.05 -37.33 6.61
C ASP A 143 -22.71 -37.01 5.91
N ASP A 144 -22.66 -37.15 4.58
CA ASP A 144 -21.56 -36.63 3.73
C ASP A 144 -21.51 -35.09 3.86
N ILE A 145 -20.56 -34.61 4.66
CA ILE A 145 -20.41 -33.19 5.02
C ILE A 145 -19.53 -32.48 3.99
N ASN A 146 -18.48 -33.15 3.51
CA ASN A 146 -17.54 -32.54 2.57
C ASN A 146 -18.08 -32.49 1.12
N GLY A 147 -19.07 -33.32 0.78
CA GLY A 147 -19.72 -33.34 -0.54
C GLY A 147 -18.97 -34.14 -1.60
N ASP A 148 -18.12 -35.09 -1.19
CA ASP A 148 -17.33 -35.98 -2.05
C ASP A 148 -18.10 -37.27 -2.48
N GLU A 149 -19.36 -37.41 -2.05
CA GLU A 149 -20.24 -38.56 -2.26
C GLU A 149 -19.86 -39.82 -1.47
N ARG A 150 -19.02 -39.69 -0.43
CA ARG A 150 -18.64 -40.75 0.52
C ARG A 150 -18.94 -40.31 1.95
N ILE A 151 -19.09 -41.28 2.83
CA ILE A 151 -19.16 -41.07 4.29
C ILE A 151 -17.97 -41.82 4.87
N ASP A 152 -17.00 -41.08 5.38
CA ASP A 152 -15.82 -41.62 6.05
C ASP A 152 -15.29 -40.67 7.15
N ALA A 153 -14.13 -40.98 7.71
CA ALA A 153 -13.59 -40.24 8.85
C ALA A 153 -13.33 -38.75 8.56
N ARG A 154 -13.20 -38.35 7.29
CA ARG A 154 -13.01 -36.94 6.90
C ARG A 154 -14.28 -36.10 7.15
N ASP A 155 -15.44 -36.74 7.19
CA ASP A 155 -16.71 -36.08 7.52
C ASP A 155 -16.84 -35.74 9.02
N ASN A 156 -15.98 -36.31 9.87
CA ASN A 156 -15.99 -35.96 11.29
C ASN A 156 -15.49 -34.53 11.54
N LYS A 157 -14.71 -33.93 10.61
CA LYS A 157 -14.02 -32.66 10.80
C LYS A 157 -14.93 -31.55 11.35
N LYS A 158 -14.44 -30.84 12.36
CA LYS A 158 -15.07 -29.66 12.97
C LYS A 158 -14.10 -28.49 13.00
N GLU A 159 -14.50 -27.40 12.36
CA GLU A 159 -13.86 -26.09 12.50
C GLU A 159 -14.12 -25.53 13.89
N LEU A 160 -13.06 -25.21 14.64
CA LEU A 160 -13.16 -24.52 15.93
C LEU A 160 -13.28 -23.00 15.75
N GLY A 161 -12.70 -22.49 14.68
CA GLY A 161 -12.67 -21.07 14.29
C GLY A 161 -11.25 -20.50 14.21
N THR A 162 -11.17 -19.19 13.97
CA THR A 162 -9.90 -18.46 13.91
C THR A 162 -9.45 -18.04 15.30
N PHE A 163 -8.22 -18.41 15.68
CA PHE A 163 -7.60 -18.02 16.94
C PHE A 163 -6.53 -16.96 16.72
N ALA A 164 -6.45 -15.98 17.61
CA ALA A 164 -5.38 -14.99 17.61
C ALA A 164 -4.04 -15.66 17.94
N GLY A 165 -2.96 -15.19 17.33
CA GLY A 165 -1.60 -15.57 17.74
C GLY A 165 -1.35 -15.27 19.22
N GLY A 166 -0.65 -16.18 19.91
CA GLY A 166 -0.44 -16.16 21.35
C GLY A 166 -1.56 -16.80 22.18
N THR A 167 -2.68 -17.20 21.56
CA THR A 167 -3.78 -17.85 22.29
C THR A 167 -3.39 -19.26 22.74
N GLU A 168 -3.56 -19.54 24.03
CA GLU A 168 -3.31 -20.87 24.59
C GLU A 168 -4.62 -21.68 24.70
N LEU A 169 -4.62 -22.88 24.10
CA LEU A 169 -5.74 -23.81 24.12
C LEU A 169 -5.52 -24.92 25.15
N VAL A 170 -6.59 -25.31 25.82
CA VAL A 170 -6.63 -26.51 26.66
C VAL A 170 -7.73 -27.40 26.13
N PHE A 171 -7.36 -28.60 25.67
CA PHE A 171 -8.35 -29.62 25.32
C PHE A 171 -8.75 -30.40 26.57
N PHE A 172 -9.97 -30.93 26.58
CA PHE A 172 -10.48 -31.71 27.70
C PHE A 172 -11.30 -32.90 27.23
N LEU A 173 -11.33 -33.93 28.07
CA LEU A 173 -12.29 -35.04 28.00
C LEU A 173 -13.17 -35.05 29.24
N LYS A 174 -14.48 -35.16 29.03
CA LYS A 174 -15.45 -35.40 30.10
C LYS A 174 -15.90 -36.86 30.03
N VAL A 175 -15.52 -37.62 31.05
CA VAL A 175 -15.78 -39.06 31.15
C VAL A 175 -17.01 -39.29 32.04
N ASP A 176 -18.13 -39.73 31.45
CA ASP A 176 -19.45 -39.73 32.11
C ASP A 176 -19.56 -40.64 33.35
N ASN A 177 -18.68 -41.63 33.52
CA ASN A 177 -18.68 -42.52 34.68
C ASN A 177 -17.79 -42.07 35.85
N GLU A 178 -16.90 -41.09 35.66
CA GLU A 178 -15.97 -40.64 36.71
C GLU A 178 -16.35 -39.30 37.36
N SER A 179 -17.32 -38.56 36.80
CA SER A 179 -17.70 -37.19 37.25
C SER A 179 -16.56 -36.15 37.15
N SER A 180 -15.39 -36.53 36.65
CA SER A 180 -14.18 -35.73 36.46
C SER A 180 -14.01 -35.32 34.99
N ILE A 181 -13.34 -34.19 34.79
CA ILE A 181 -12.87 -33.73 33.49
C ILE A 181 -11.35 -33.79 33.56
N ILE A 182 -10.73 -34.41 32.55
CA ILE A 182 -9.29 -34.46 32.37
C ILE A 182 -8.90 -33.49 31.25
N PHE A 183 -7.71 -32.90 31.37
CA PHE A 183 -7.22 -31.80 30.56
C PHE A 183 -5.83 -32.13 30.00
N THR A 184 -5.45 -31.42 28.94
CA THR A 184 -4.06 -31.47 28.45
C THR A 184 -3.06 -30.84 29.44
N LYS A 185 -3.54 -30.04 30.40
CA LYS A 185 -2.74 -29.48 31.49
C LYS A 185 -2.69 -30.42 32.68
N ASP A 186 -1.51 -30.99 32.96
CA ASP A 186 -1.25 -31.93 34.04
C ASP A 186 -1.71 -31.40 35.40
N GLU A 187 -1.38 -30.13 35.71
CA GLU A 187 -1.75 -29.50 36.98
C GLU A 187 -3.27 -29.31 37.16
N TRP A 188 -4.06 -29.41 36.09
CA TRP A 188 -5.51 -29.28 36.13
C TRP A 188 -6.21 -30.64 36.31
N ASN A 189 -5.48 -31.74 36.16
CA ASN A 189 -6.04 -33.07 36.30
C ASN A 189 -6.41 -33.37 37.77
N PRO A 190 -7.63 -33.86 38.04
CA PRO A 190 -8.17 -33.98 39.39
C PRO A 190 -7.60 -35.17 40.17
N ASP A 191 -6.85 -36.03 39.51
CA ASP A 191 -6.29 -37.27 40.00
C ASP A 191 -4.76 -37.30 39.92
N VAL A 192 -4.18 -38.41 40.38
CA VAL A 192 -2.73 -38.62 40.46
C VAL A 192 -2.39 -40.00 39.90
N TYR A 193 -1.20 -40.15 39.33
CA TYR A 193 -0.78 -41.41 38.72
C TYR A 193 -0.66 -42.51 39.79
N THR A 194 -1.46 -43.57 39.65
CA THR A 194 -1.53 -44.68 40.64
C THR A 194 -1.63 -46.07 39.99
N SER A 195 -1.41 -46.16 38.67
CA SER A 195 -1.55 -47.42 37.94
C SER A 195 -0.73 -48.55 38.56
N SER A 196 -1.36 -49.71 38.69
CA SER A 196 -0.73 -50.95 39.17
C SER A 196 -0.55 -51.99 38.05
N ASN A 197 -0.80 -51.58 36.81
CA ASN A 197 -0.74 -52.45 35.64
C ASN A 197 0.70 -52.60 35.14
N GLY A 198 1.13 -53.85 34.94
CA GLY A 198 2.37 -54.21 34.27
C GLY A 198 3.64 -53.53 34.81
N GLU A 199 4.54 -53.20 33.87
CA GLU A 199 5.87 -52.62 34.14
C GLU A 199 5.79 -51.20 34.71
N CYS A 200 4.68 -50.50 34.49
CA CYS A 200 4.47 -49.11 34.91
C CYS A 200 4.05 -48.97 36.39
N SER A 201 3.90 -50.09 37.09
CA SER A 201 3.59 -50.11 38.51
C SER A 201 4.76 -49.62 39.37
N LYS A 202 4.46 -49.00 40.52
CA LYS A 202 5.46 -48.47 41.47
C LYS A 202 6.50 -49.51 41.92
N GLY A 203 6.13 -50.80 41.90
CA GLY A 203 7.01 -51.90 42.28
C GLY A 203 8.05 -52.28 41.21
N GLU A 204 7.78 -51.99 39.94
CA GLU A 204 8.64 -52.36 38.81
C GLU A 204 9.39 -51.15 38.23
N ALA A 205 8.70 -50.06 37.88
CA ALA A 205 9.30 -48.85 37.30
C ALA A 205 10.01 -47.94 38.33
N GLY A 206 9.61 -48.00 39.60
CA GLY A 206 10.04 -47.04 40.63
C GLY A 206 9.04 -45.91 40.86
N ASN A 207 9.45 -44.85 41.56
CA ASN A 207 8.57 -43.72 41.88
C ASN A 207 8.41 -42.74 40.70
N GLU A 208 9.51 -42.47 40.00
CA GLU A 208 9.60 -41.61 38.81
C GLU A 208 10.11 -42.48 37.65
N PHE A 209 9.47 -42.39 36.49
CA PHE A 209 9.86 -43.11 35.28
C PHE A 209 9.33 -42.43 34.02
N THR A 210 9.93 -42.75 32.87
CA THR A 210 9.48 -42.26 31.56
C THR A 210 8.92 -43.43 30.77
N LYS A 211 7.71 -43.29 30.24
CA LYS A 211 7.12 -44.23 29.27
C LYS A 211 7.39 -43.73 27.85
N THR A 212 7.71 -44.65 26.93
CA THR A 212 8.00 -44.33 25.53
C THR A 212 7.02 -45.04 24.60
N TYR A 213 6.40 -44.27 23.71
CA TYR A 213 5.45 -44.73 22.70
C TYR A 213 6.08 -44.66 21.31
N TYR A 214 6.05 -45.75 20.55
CA TYR A 214 6.45 -45.76 19.14
C TYR A 214 5.27 -45.38 18.25
N LEU A 215 5.38 -44.27 17.53
CA LEU A 215 4.23 -43.71 16.81
C LEU A 215 4.08 -44.33 15.40
N GLY A 216 5.19 -44.67 14.75
CA GLY A 216 5.19 -45.28 13.41
C GLY A 216 4.96 -46.78 13.34
N ARG A 217 4.36 -47.39 14.38
CA ARG A 217 4.15 -48.84 14.44
C ARG A 217 2.74 -49.17 14.93
N PRO A 218 1.97 -50.04 14.22
CA PRO A 218 0.63 -50.40 14.66
C PRO A 218 0.68 -51.29 15.91
N LEU A 219 -0.25 -51.07 16.83
CA LEU A 219 -0.47 -51.92 17.99
C LEU A 219 -1.26 -53.16 17.55
N ILE A 220 -0.70 -54.36 17.78
CA ILE A 220 -1.28 -55.64 17.31
C ILE A 220 -1.82 -56.49 18.48
N ASN A 221 -1.41 -56.22 19.72
CA ASN A 221 -1.95 -56.87 20.93
C ASN A 221 -1.98 -55.85 22.08
N GLN A 222 -3.10 -55.74 22.78
CA GLN A 222 -3.28 -54.95 24.00
C GLN A 222 -3.16 -55.88 25.22
N ASP A 223 -2.03 -55.84 25.95
CA ASP A 223 -1.85 -56.61 27.19
C ASP A 223 -1.05 -55.79 28.22
N GLY A 224 -1.73 -54.90 28.95
CA GLY A 224 -1.21 -54.18 30.12
C GLY A 224 -0.10 -53.14 29.83
N CYS A 225 0.20 -52.31 30.84
CA CYS A 225 1.19 -51.24 30.68
C CYS A 225 2.63 -51.75 30.60
N THR A 226 3.36 -51.40 29.54
CA THR A 226 4.80 -51.60 29.38
C THR A 226 5.54 -50.26 29.30
N LEU A 227 6.84 -50.23 29.64
CA LEU A 227 7.64 -48.99 29.53
C LEU A 227 7.89 -48.55 28.08
N TYR A 228 7.80 -49.51 27.15
CA TYR A 228 7.93 -49.30 25.72
C TYR A 228 6.76 -50.00 25.01
N SER A 229 5.94 -49.25 24.28
CA SER A 229 4.81 -49.80 23.52
C SER A 229 4.64 -49.11 22.17
N ASN A 230 3.94 -49.77 21.25
CA ASN A 230 3.36 -49.09 20.10
C ASN A 230 2.13 -48.30 20.57
N TRP A 231 1.69 -47.30 19.79
CA TRP A 231 0.62 -46.39 20.21
C TRP A 231 -0.75 -46.72 19.62
N MET A 232 -0.98 -46.42 18.33
CA MET A 232 -2.30 -46.52 17.71
C MET A 232 -2.68 -47.97 17.37
N ASP A 233 -3.98 -48.29 17.48
CA ASP A 233 -4.54 -49.52 16.93
C ASP A 233 -4.30 -49.62 15.40
N SER A 234 -4.22 -50.84 14.89
CA SER A 234 -4.02 -51.11 13.46
C SER A 234 -4.99 -50.38 12.53
N ASP A 235 -6.28 -50.28 12.88
CA ASP A 235 -7.27 -49.61 12.03
C ASP A 235 -7.10 -48.08 12.07
N ALA A 236 -6.82 -47.52 13.25
CA ALA A 236 -6.52 -46.10 13.42
C ALA A 236 -5.23 -45.69 12.68
N TYR A 237 -4.18 -46.50 12.76
CA TYR A 237 -2.90 -46.29 12.08
C TYR A 237 -3.03 -46.34 10.55
N GLU A 238 -3.76 -47.32 10.00
CA GLU A 238 -3.98 -47.38 8.54
C GLU A 238 -4.86 -46.23 8.05
N ARG A 239 -5.85 -45.80 8.85
CA ARG A 239 -6.71 -44.66 8.54
C ARG A 239 -5.94 -43.34 8.53
N SER A 240 -5.11 -43.08 9.55
CA SER A 240 -4.27 -41.88 9.61
C SER A 240 -3.37 -41.78 8.38
N LYS A 241 -2.83 -42.91 7.92
CA LYS A 241 -1.99 -42.97 6.74
C LYS A 241 -2.74 -42.84 5.42
N THR A 242 -3.85 -43.55 5.24
CA THR A 242 -4.50 -43.69 3.92
C THR A 242 -5.52 -42.61 3.60
N LEU A 243 -6.21 -42.07 4.61
CA LEU A 243 -7.21 -41.01 4.42
C LEU A 243 -6.64 -39.62 4.68
N PHE A 244 -5.69 -39.50 5.61
CA PHE A 244 -5.16 -38.20 6.07
C PHE A 244 -3.68 -38.00 5.71
N ASP A 245 -3.00 -38.99 5.11
CA ASP A 245 -1.59 -38.93 4.71
C ASP A 245 -0.65 -38.61 5.89
N LEU A 246 -0.97 -39.08 7.10
CA LEU A 246 -0.14 -38.88 8.30
C LEU A 246 0.89 -40.02 8.41
N GLU A 247 2.15 -39.73 8.09
CA GLU A 247 3.24 -40.70 8.12
C GLU A 247 4.21 -40.46 9.29
N PHE A 248 4.17 -41.39 10.26
CA PHE A 248 5.15 -41.49 11.33
C PHE A 248 6.26 -42.49 10.95
N ALA A 249 7.52 -42.11 11.13
CA ALA A 249 8.65 -43.01 10.95
C ALA A 249 8.67 -44.10 12.04
N GLU A 250 9.22 -45.28 11.72
CA GLU A 250 9.21 -46.41 12.66
C GLU A 250 9.96 -46.15 13.98
N ASP A 251 10.83 -45.14 14.01
CA ASP A 251 11.62 -44.70 15.16
C ASP A 251 11.12 -43.41 15.80
N ASP A 252 10.05 -42.81 15.29
CA ASP A 252 9.37 -41.69 15.92
C ASP A 252 8.79 -42.11 17.28
N VAL A 253 9.10 -41.32 18.30
CA VAL A 253 8.69 -41.61 19.68
C VAL A 253 8.12 -40.39 20.39
N ALA A 254 7.03 -40.60 21.12
CA ALA A 254 6.57 -39.70 22.17
C ALA A 254 6.95 -40.27 23.53
N THR A 255 7.23 -39.39 24.50
CA THR A 255 7.54 -39.79 25.87
C THR A 255 6.64 -39.09 26.86
N LEU A 256 6.26 -39.81 27.92
CA LEU A 256 5.50 -39.27 29.04
C LEU A 256 6.28 -39.53 30.34
N ASP A 257 6.68 -38.45 31.00
CA ASP A 257 7.32 -38.52 32.31
C ASP A 257 6.24 -38.65 33.39
N LEU A 258 6.36 -39.68 34.23
CA LEU A 258 5.35 -40.07 35.21
C LEU A 258 5.98 -40.18 36.60
N GLU A 259 5.30 -39.62 37.59
CA GLU A 259 5.62 -39.80 39.00
C GLU A 259 4.40 -40.33 39.77
N HIS A 260 4.57 -41.45 40.47
CA HIS A 260 3.53 -42.01 41.33
C HIS A 260 3.12 -41.03 42.43
N ASP A 261 1.82 -40.92 42.67
CA ASP A 261 1.21 -40.01 43.65
C ASP A 261 1.36 -38.50 43.30
N GLN A 262 1.73 -38.14 42.06
CA GLN A 262 1.69 -36.78 41.51
C GLN A 262 0.67 -36.67 40.35
N SER A 263 0.25 -35.44 40.04
CA SER A 263 -0.53 -35.14 38.83
C SER A 263 0.27 -35.52 37.57
N PHE A 264 -0.42 -35.94 36.53
CA PHE A 264 0.18 -36.44 35.30
C PHE A 264 -0.71 -36.11 34.09
N GLY A 265 -0.13 -36.20 32.89
CA GLY A 265 -0.85 -36.00 31.64
C GLY A 265 -1.64 -37.23 31.22
N HIS A 266 -2.88 -37.01 30.80
CA HIS A 266 -3.74 -38.01 30.17
C HIS A 266 -3.63 -38.01 28.64
N VAL A 267 -2.71 -37.22 28.08
CA VAL A 267 -2.58 -37.03 26.64
C VAL A 267 -1.13 -37.25 26.24
N ILE A 268 -0.94 -37.92 25.10
CA ILE A 268 0.31 -37.85 24.35
C ILE A 268 0.01 -37.25 22.98
N VAL A 269 1.02 -36.58 22.42
CA VAL A 269 0.92 -35.93 21.11
C VAL A 269 1.94 -36.54 20.16
N GLY A 270 1.48 -36.88 18.97
CA GLY A 270 2.33 -37.25 17.83
C GLY A 270 2.27 -36.20 16.74
N ALA A 271 3.44 -35.82 16.23
CA ALA A 271 3.58 -35.06 14.99
C ALA A 271 4.22 -35.98 13.92
N PRO A 272 3.58 -36.18 12.76
CA PRO A 272 4.13 -37.02 11.69
C PRO A 272 5.20 -36.27 10.90
N GLY A 273 6.32 -36.92 10.55
CA GLY A 273 7.46 -36.23 9.94
C GLY A 273 7.19 -35.61 8.55
N ASN A 274 6.22 -36.17 7.79
CA ASN A 274 5.80 -35.64 6.49
C ASN A 274 4.76 -34.50 6.59
N LYS A 275 4.12 -34.38 7.77
CA LYS A 275 3.12 -33.37 8.10
C LYS A 275 3.27 -32.97 9.57
N PRO A 276 4.42 -32.39 9.99
CA PRO A 276 4.67 -32.04 11.39
C PRO A 276 3.70 -31.00 11.96
N ASN A 277 2.78 -30.56 11.10
CA ASN A 277 1.84 -29.49 11.28
C ASN A 277 0.45 -29.96 11.71
N GLU A 278 0.21 -31.26 11.61
CA GLU A 278 -1.01 -31.91 12.04
C GLU A 278 -0.68 -32.71 13.30
N TRP A 279 -1.37 -32.41 14.39
CA TRP A 279 -1.13 -33.09 15.66
C TRP A 279 -2.12 -34.21 15.83
N VAL A 280 -1.64 -35.35 16.30
CA VAL A 280 -2.51 -36.43 16.73
C VAL A 280 -2.46 -36.49 18.26
N LEU A 281 -3.60 -36.25 18.90
CA LEU A 281 -3.77 -36.35 20.35
C LEU A 281 -4.34 -37.71 20.68
N GLY A 282 -3.64 -38.46 21.52
CA GLY A 282 -4.09 -39.75 22.04
C GLY A 282 -4.32 -39.65 23.52
N TRP A 283 -5.50 -40.07 23.96
CA TRP A 283 -5.96 -39.89 25.31
C TRP A 283 -6.07 -41.21 26.05
N GLU A 284 -5.82 -41.15 27.36
CA GLU A 284 -6.19 -42.17 28.34
C GLU A 284 -7.45 -41.70 29.08
N ASP A 285 -8.55 -42.45 28.99
CA ASP A 285 -9.85 -42.05 29.55
C ASP A 285 -10.10 -42.52 31.00
N LEU A 286 -9.18 -43.30 31.57
CA LEU A 286 -9.29 -43.88 32.92
C LEU A 286 -8.52 -43.10 33.99
N GLY A 287 -9.16 -42.85 35.13
CA GLY A 287 -8.51 -42.25 36.29
C GLY A 287 -7.35 -43.07 36.85
N GLY A 288 -6.31 -42.37 37.33
CA GLY A 288 -5.10 -42.94 37.90
C GLY A 288 -4.12 -43.52 36.86
N GLY A 289 -4.38 -43.28 35.58
CA GLY A 289 -3.54 -43.66 34.44
C GLY A 289 -3.79 -45.06 33.89
N GLY A 290 -4.88 -45.72 34.28
CA GLY A 290 -5.39 -46.95 33.65
C GLY A 290 -4.34 -47.99 33.23
N ASP A 291 -4.38 -48.40 31.96
CA ASP A 291 -3.32 -49.19 31.32
C ASP A 291 -2.30 -48.33 30.56
N THR A 292 -2.51 -47.01 30.58
CA THR A 292 -1.57 -45.96 30.19
C THR A 292 -1.20 -46.07 28.71
N ASP A 293 -2.00 -46.70 27.86
CA ASP A 293 -1.64 -46.87 26.45
C ASP A 293 -1.98 -45.65 25.58
N HIS A 294 -2.79 -44.72 26.12
CA HIS A 294 -3.17 -43.44 25.52
C HIS A 294 -3.73 -43.55 24.09
N ASN A 295 -4.43 -44.65 23.80
CA ASN A 295 -5.10 -44.87 22.51
C ASN A 295 -6.62 -45.04 22.61
N ASP A 296 -7.21 -44.76 23.78
CA ASP A 296 -8.65 -44.87 24.00
C ASP A 296 -9.44 -43.94 23.07
N LEU A 297 -8.92 -42.74 22.84
CA LEU A 297 -9.46 -41.77 21.90
C LEU A 297 -8.33 -41.09 21.13
N ILE A 298 -8.47 -41.03 19.81
CA ILE A 298 -7.52 -40.38 18.91
C ILE A 298 -8.20 -39.25 18.14
N PHE A 299 -7.64 -38.05 18.23
CA PHE A 299 -8.09 -36.86 17.50
C PHE A 299 -6.93 -36.26 16.71
N GLN A 300 -7.20 -35.85 15.48
CA GLN A 300 -6.31 -35.03 14.69
C GLN A 300 -6.66 -33.55 14.90
N ILE A 301 -5.66 -32.70 15.06
CA ILE A 301 -5.77 -31.24 15.10
C ILE A 301 -5.06 -30.70 13.87
N GLU A 302 -5.81 -30.08 12.96
CA GLU A 302 -5.26 -29.42 11.78
C GLU A 302 -5.16 -27.92 12.04
N ARG A 303 -3.96 -27.37 11.81
CA ARG A 303 -3.63 -25.96 12.00
C ARG A 303 -2.41 -25.60 11.15
N GLU A 304 -2.17 -24.32 10.89
CA GLU A 304 -0.92 -23.86 10.27
C GLU A 304 0.23 -23.88 11.30
N THR A 305 1.21 -24.74 11.07
CA THR A 305 2.30 -24.91 12.02
C THR A 305 3.53 -24.10 11.69
N GLY A 306 3.90 -23.35 12.71
CA GLY A 306 5.28 -23.15 13.03
C GLY A 306 5.37 -22.44 14.37
N GLY A 307 6.03 -21.30 14.38
CA GLY A 307 6.43 -20.66 15.60
C GLY A 307 6.59 -19.17 15.40
N MET A 308 6.74 -18.46 16.51
CA MET A 308 6.87 -17.02 16.51
C MET A 308 8.01 -16.62 17.44
N ALA A 309 8.78 -15.62 17.01
CA ALA A 309 9.72 -14.90 17.86
C ALA A 309 9.41 -13.40 17.78
N GLN A 310 9.15 -12.77 18.92
CA GLN A 310 8.77 -11.35 19.00
C GLN A 310 9.65 -10.62 20.01
N LEU A 311 10.11 -9.43 19.66
CA LEU A 311 10.78 -8.55 20.59
C LEU A 311 9.81 -8.08 21.69
N GLN A 312 10.19 -8.26 22.95
CA GLN A 312 9.33 -7.92 24.08
C GLN A 312 9.01 -6.42 24.17
N SER A 313 7.83 -6.10 24.71
CA SER A 313 7.39 -4.72 24.90
C SER A 313 8.31 -3.86 25.78
N ASN A 314 9.00 -4.46 26.76
CA ASN A 314 9.99 -3.76 27.61
C ASN A 314 11.29 -3.44 26.88
N GLU A 315 11.57 -4.16 25.79
CA GLU A 315 12.74 -3.95 24.93
C GLU A 315 12.38 -3.11 23.68
N ALA A 316 11.18 -2.50 23.67
CA ALA A 316 10.74 -1.65 22.57
C ALA A 316 11.73 -0.51 22.31
N ILE A 317 12.09 -0.35 21.04
CA ILE A 317 13.00 0.65 20.54
C ILE A 317 12.26 1.99 20.52
N VAL A 318 12.83 3.01 21.15
CA VAL A 318 12.21 4.35 21.29
C VAL A 318 13.13 5.44 20.76
N PRO A 319 12.60 6.51 20.15
CA PRO A 319 13.40 7.68 19.81
C PRO A 319 14.01 8.35 21.05
N ASP A 320 15.21 8.91 20.88
CA ASP A 320 15.91 9.68 21.94
C ASP A 320 15.12 10.91 22.40
N GLN A 321 14.39 11.54 21.47
CA GLN A 321 13.55 12.70 21.72
C GLN A 321 12.13 12.26 22.12
N ALA A 322 11.67 12.70 23.28
CA ALA A 322 10.42 12.23 23.88
C ALA A 322 9.15 12.56 23.06
N ASP A 323 9.18 13.61 22.24
CA ASP A 323 8.09 14.05 21.37
C ASP A 323 8.25 13.58 19.91
N ALA A 324 9.17 12.64 19.66
CA ALA A 324 9.47 12.16 18.32
C ALA A 324 8.80 10.81 18.02
N TYR A 325 8.54 10.55 16.74
CA TYR A 325 7.82 9.39 16.23
C TYR A 325 8.49 8.86 14.97
N PHE A 326 8.33 7.57 14.70
CA PHE A 326 8.88 6.92 13.51
C PHE A 326 8.10 7.34 12.25
N THR A 327 8.81 7.83 11.23
CA THR A 327 8.25 8.12 9.90
C THR A 327 8.47 6.98 8.91
N GLY A 328 9.59 6.28 9.03
CA GLY A 328 9.90 5.13 8.20
C GLY A 328 10.97 4.26 8.85
N VAL A 329 10.93 2.96 8.56
CA VAL A 329 11.88 1.98 9.11
C VAL A 329 12.43 1.14 7.96
N SER A 330 13.75 1.16 7.79
CA SER A 330 14.49 0.26 6.93
C SER A 330 14.91 -0.97 7.73
N VAL A 331 14.59 -2.14 7.20
CA VAL A 331 14.98 -3.46 7.73
C VAL A 331 16.01 -4.05 6.79
N ALA A 332 17.09 -4.60 7.35
CA ALA A 332 17.99 -5.48 6.63
C ALA A 332 18.19 -6.77 7.42
N LEU A 333 18.02 -7.93 6.78
CA LEU A 333 18.04 -9.21 7.51
C LEU A 333 18.74 -10.31 6.73
N TYR A 334 19.31 -11.25 7.49
CA TYR A 334 19.89 -12.49 7.00
C TYR A 334 19.07 -13.66 7.51
N ASP A 335 18.64 -14.53 6.61
CA ASP A 335 17.87 -15.71 6.97
C ASP A 335 18.27 -16.93 6.13
N GLN A 336 17.78 -18.08 6.59
CA GLN A 336 17.91 -19.31 5.85
C GLN A 336 16.58 -20.07 5.90
N MET A 337 16.05 -20.40 4.73
CA MET A 337 14.81 -21.15 4.54
C MET A 337 15.14 -22.42 3.74
N PRO A 338 15.44 -23.55 4.41
CA PRO A 338 15.71 -24.80 3.73
C PRO A 338 14.44 -25.36 3.08
N CYS A 339 14.58 -26.23 2.07
CA CYS A 339 13.45 -26.89 1.40
C CYS A 339 12.46 -25.90 0.75
N ALA A 340 12.86 -25.34 -0.39
CA ALA A 340 12.05 -24.38 -1.15
C ALA A 340 10.58 -24.81 -1.30
N GLY A 341 9.67 -23.88 -1.01
CA GLY A 341 8.21 -24.11 -1.05
C GLY A 341 7.63 -24.90 0.13
N LYS A 342 8.46 -25.39 1.06
CA LYS A 342 8.01 -26.06 2.30
C LYS A 342 8.26 -25.25 3.58
N THR A 343 9.05 -24.18 3.51
CA THR A 343 9.34 -23.31 4.66
C THR A 343 9.12 -21.85 4.32
N GLY A 344 8.78 -21.06 5.35
CA GLY A 344 8.57 -19.62 5.24
C GLY A 344 8.97 -18.89 6.52
N ILE A 345 9.28 -17.61 6.37
CA ILE A 345 9.38 -16.66 7.49
C ILE A 345 8.70 -15.36 7.06
N THR A 346 7.67 -14.96 7.80
CA THR A 346 6.94 -13.70 7.62
C THR A 346 7.36 -12.72 8.72
N TYR A 347 7.68 -11.49 8.33
CA TYR A 347 8.20 -10.48 9.26
C TYR A 347 7.20 -9.35 9.43
N TYR A 348 7.13 -8.81 10.65
CA TYR A 348 6.25 -7.70 10.98
C TYR A 348 6.98 -6.64 11.80
N LEU A 349 6.57 -5.39 11.60
CA LEU A 349 6.98 -4.24 12.40
C LEU A 349 5.77 -3.60 13.06
N SER A 350 5.93 -3.11 14.28
CA SER A 350 4.93 -2.27 14.96
C SER A 350 5.65 -1.05 15.54
N ILE A 351 5.13 0.16 15.29
CA ILE A 351 5.65 1.41 15.87
C ILE A 351 4.83 1.90 17.08
N ASP A 352 3.81 1.13 17.46
CA ASP A 352 2.89 1.39 18.56
C ASP A 352 2.85 0.24 19.57
N ASN A 353 4.00 -0.41 19.80
CA ASN A 353 4.20 -1.43 20.83
C ASN A 353 3.24 -2.65 20.70
N GLY A 354 2.99 -3.09 19.47
CA GLY A 354 2.19 -4.27 19.18
C GLY A 354 0.70 -4.00 19.02
N ASP A 355 0.23 -2.77 19.20
CA ASP A 355 -1.17 -2.39 18.94
C ASP A 355 -1.53 -2.62 17.46
N LYS A 356 -0.61 -2.30 16.54
CA LYS A 356 -0.72 -2.61 15.10
C LYS A 356 0.58 -3.21 14.57
N TRP A 357 0.43 -4.37 13.96
CA TRP A 357 1.47 -5.03 13.17
C TRP A 357 1.33 -4.74 11.68
N VAL A 358 2.39 -4.24 11.07
CA VAL A 358 2.55 -4.08 9.62
C VAL A 358 3.38 -5.24 9.09
N GLU A 359 2.78 -6.08 8.26
CA GLU A 359 3.47 -7.17 7.58
C GLU A 359 4.42 -6.64 6.50
N ILE A 360 5.60 -7.26 6.41
CA ILE A 360 6.54 -7.08 5.31
C ILE A 360 6.12 -8.01 4.16
N THR A 361 5.22 -7.50 3.32
CA THR A 361 4.63 -8.22 2.16
C THR A 361 5.54 -8.28 0.92
N GLY A 362 6.76 -7.75 0.99
CA GLY A 362 7.70 -7.81 -0.13
C GLY A 362 9.01 -7.10 0.14
N TRP A 363 10.02 -7.42 -0.67
CA TRP A 363 11.41 -6.98 -0.50
C TRP A 363 11.79 -5.96 -1.57
N ASP A 364 12.59 -4.97 -1.18
CA ASP A 364 13.13 -3.97 -2.09
C ASP A 364 14.35 -4.53 -2.82
N GLU A 365 15.26 -5.15 -2.08
CA GLU A 365 16.35 -5.94 -2.65
C GLU A 365 16.48 -7.31 -1.99
N VAL A 366 16.87 -8.29 -2.79
CA VAL A 366 17.15 -9.66 -2.36
C VAL A 366 18.50 -10.07 -2.93
N TYR A 367 19.38 -10.58 -2.08
CA TYR A 367 20.67 -11.14 -2.47
C TYR A 367 20.83 -12.54 -1.90
N SER A 368 21.56 -13.38 -2.62
CA SER A 368 22.14 -14.59 -2.01
C SER A 368 23.23 -14.18 -1.04
N PHE A 369 23.51 -15.00 -0.02
CA PHE A 369 24.74 -14.84 0.77
C PHE A 369 25.34 -16.18 1.16
N THR A 370 26.61 -16.16 1.55
CA THR A 370 27.29 -17.32 2.14
C THR A 370 27.55 -17.08 3.62
N LEU A 371 27.23 -18.08 4.45
CA LEU A 371 27.58 -18.13 5.87
C LEU A 371 28.77 -19.07 6.06
N ASN A 372 29.89 -18.54 6.55
CA ASN A 372 31.08 -19.33 6.85
C ASN A 372 30.99 -19.95 8.25
N ALA A 373 31.80 -20.98 8.52
CA ALA A 373 31.84 -21.67 9.80
C ALA A 373 32.25 -20.81 11.01
N ASP A 374 32.79 -19.61 10.77
CA ASP A 374 33.12 -18.60 11.78
C ASP A 374 32.00 -17.56 11.99
N GLY A 375 30.85 -17.74 11.34
CA GLY A 375 29.72 -16.81 11.37
C GLY A 375 29.83 -15.63 10.40
N ALA A 376 30.89 -15.56 9.58
CA ALA A 376 31.04 -14.46 8.63
C ALA A 376 30.04 -14.57 7.47
N LYS A 377 29.33 -13.46 7.21
CA LYS A 377 28.33 -13.29 6.15
C LYS A 377 28.98 -12.60 4.94
N THR A 378 28.81 -13.14 3.73
CA THR A 378 29.29 -12.50 2.49
C THR A 378 28.16 -12.44 1.47
N ILE A 379 27.75 -11.22 1.09
CA ILE A 379 26.70 -10.98 0.10
C ILE A 379 27.18 -11.42 -1.29
N GLY A 380 26.33 -12.16 -1.98
CA GLY A 380 26.50 -12.66 -3.34
C GLY A 380 25.77 -11.81 -4.38
N SER A 381 25.21 -12.46 -5.40
CA SER A 381 24.47 -11.78 -6.46
C SER A 381 23.04 -11.43 -6.04
N GLN A 382 22.53 -10.32 -6.58
CA GLN A 382 21.13 -9.91 -6.48
C GLN A 382 20.21 -10.92 -7.19
N ILE A 383 19.02 -11.12 -6.64
CA ILE A 383 17.98 -12.05 -7.10
C ILE A 383 16.73 -11.23 -7.43
N THR A 384 16.16 -11.43 -8.62
CA THR A 384 14.99 -10.68 -9.08
C THR A 384 13.68 -11.44 -8.91
N ASP A 385 13.72 -12.78 -8.97
CA ASP A 385 12.54 -13.65 -8.93
C ASP A 385 12.62 -14.58 -7.72
N TRP A 386 12.73 -13.98 -6.53
CA TRP A 386 12.87 -14.74 -5.29
C TRP A 386 11.55 -15.37 -4.87
N THR A 387 11.63 -16.64 -4.46
CA THR A 387 10.56 -17.33 -3.74
C THR A 387 11.12 -17.85 -2.41
N PRO A 388 10.32 -17.96 -1.34
CA PRO A 388 10.74 -18.54 -0.08
C PRO A 388 11.55 -19.84 -0.26
N GLY A 389 12.77 -19.85 0.27
CA GLY A 389 13.74 -20.95 0.21
C GLY A 389 14.50 -21.15 -1.11
N ASN A 390 14.33 -20.28 -2.11
CA ASN A 390 15.10 -20.33 -3.36
C ASN A 390 15.74 -18.96 -3.74
N PRO A 391 17.05 -18.76 -3.53
CA PRO A 391 17.97 -19.67 -2.86
C PRO A 391 17.69 -19.74 -1.35
N GLU A 392 18.24 -20.78 -0.73
CA GLU A 392 18.04 -21.09 0.69
C GLU A 392 18.54 -19.98 1.63
N PHE A 393 19.66 -19.31 1.32
CA PHE A 393 20.24 -18.24 2.14
C PHE A 393 20.02 -16.89 1.50
N THR A 394 19.30 -15.98 2.18
CA THR A 394 19.07 -14.64 1.65
C THR A 394 19.44 -13.51 2.60
N TYR A 395 19.98 -12.45 1.99
CA TYR A 395 20.06 -11.12 2.57
C TYR A 395 18.98 -10.27 1.90
N ARG A 396 18.12 -9.63 2.68
CA ARG A 396 16.99 -8.88 2.15
C ARG A 396 16.84 -7.55 2.84
N THR A 397 16.43 -6.55 2.07
CA THR A 397 16.17 -5.21 2.56
C THR A 397 14.74 -4.77 2.26
N ARG A 398 14.15 -4.04 3.19
CA ARG A 398 12.84 -3.42 3.00
C ARG A 398 12.71 -2.14 3.78
N ARG A 399 12.28 -1.05 3.14
CA ARG A 399 11.78 0.14 3.83
C ARG A 399 10.26 0.11 3.95
N VAL A 400 9.78 0.40 5.15
CA VAL A 400 8.35 0.63 5.45
C VAL A 400 8.16 2.12 5.76
N ASP A 401 7.51 2.84 4.83
CA ASP A 401 7.11 4.25 5.03
C ASP A 401 5.83 4.30 5.89
N PHE A 402 5.99 4.43 7.21
CA PHE A 402 4.87 4.50 8.16
C PHE A 402 4.08 5.80 8.01
N ALA A 403 4.77 6.93 7.80
CA ALA A 403 4.13 8.22 7.55
C ALA A 403 3.30 8.15 6.25
N GLY A 404 3.86 7.55 5.20
CA GLY A 404 3.19 7.23 3.93
C GLY A 404 1.97 6.31 4.08
N ARG A 405 1.96 5.45 5.10
CA ARG A 405 0.80 4.63 5.50
C ARG A 405 -0.16 5.34 6.45
N GLY A 406 0.07 6.61 6.79
CA GLY A 406 -0.77 7.35 7.74
C GLY A 406 -0.65 6.86 9.18
N LEU A 407 0.39 6.08 9.49
CA LEU A 407 0.68 5.54 10.81
C LEU A 407 1.71 6.41 11.53
N SER A 408 1.62 6.42 12.85
CA SER A 408 2.48 7.19 13.73
C SER A 408 2.58 6.50 15.08
N GLY A 409 3.77 6.48 15.64
CA GLY A 409 4.09 5.78 16.88
C GLY A 409 5.55 5.97 17.25
N ASN A 410 5.87 5.73 18.52
CA ASN A 410 7.19 5.99 19.09
C ASN A 410 7.77 4.79 19.86
N ARG A 411 7.21 3.59 19.65
CA ARG A 411 7.67 2.34 20.27
C ARG A 411 7.74 1.24 19.22
N LEU A 412 8.94 1.04 18.67
CA LEU A 412 9.21 0.08 17.62
C LEU A 412 9.52 -1.30 18.22
N ILE A 413 8.74 -2.30 17.83
CA ILE A 413 9.02 -3.72 18.03
C ILE A 413 8.85 -4.48 16.71
N TRP A 414 9.39 -5.69 16.64
CA TRP A 414 9.31 -6.56 15.47
C TRP A 414 9.01 -8.00 15.89
N LYS A 415 8.46 -8.79 14.96
CA LYS A 415 8.31 -10.24 15.12
C LYS A 415 8.58 -10.98 13.81
N ALA A 416 8.93 -12.25 13.94
CA ALA A 416 9.06 -13.21 12.85
C ALA A 416 8.16 -14.41 13.12
N GLU A 417 7.30 -14.74 12.17
CA GLU A 417 6.45 -15.94 12.16
C GLU A 417 7.06 -16.94 11.19
N PHE A 418 7.39 -18.12 11.69
CA PHE A 418 8.06 -19.19 10.97
C PHE A 418 7.03 -20.25 10.59
N THR A 419 7.19 -20.84 9.41
CA THR A 419 6.38 -21.99 8.97
C THR A 419 7.29 -23.05 8.37
N SER A 420 6.95 -24.32 8.57
CA SER A 420 7.61 -25.46 7.93
C SER A 420 6.62 -26.59 7.74
N GLN A 421 6.71 -27.33 6.63
CA GLN A 421 5.87 -28.50 6.34
C GLN A 421 6.64 -29.83 6.47
N ASP A 422 7.88 -29.80 6.97
CA ASP A 422 8.76 -30.97 6.99
C ASP A 422 9.77 -30.80 8.13
N GLU A 423 9.90 -31.82 9.00
CA GLU A 423 10.72 -31.70 10.20
C GLU A 423 12.21 -31.47 9.90
N ALA A 424 12.68 -31.93 8.74
CA ALA A 424 14.07 -31.73 8.30
C ALA A 424 14.34 -30.28 7.85
N CYS A 425 13.29 -29.48 7.69
CA CYS A 425 13.35 -28.15 7.09
C CYS A 425 13.12 -27.09 8.17
N GLN A 426 14.21 -26.69 8.84
CA GLN A 426 14.16 -25.71 9.93
C GLN A 426 14.56 -24.31 9.46
N PRO A 427 13.60 -23.38 9.25
CA PRO A 427 13.92 -21.99 8.94
C PRO A 427 14.57 -21.27 10.12
N ARG A 428 15.42 -20.29 9.82
CA ARG A 428 16.16 -19.52 10.82
C ARG A 428 16.39 -18.06 10.45
N VAL A 429 16.39 -17.18 11.46
CA VAL A 429 16.85 -15.79 11.36
C VAL A 429 18.26 -15.69 11.94
N ILE A 430 19.19 -15.23 11.11
CA ILE A 430 20.64 -15.21 11.37
C ILE A 430 21.12 -13.79 11.72
N GLY A 431 20.35 -12.77 11.37
CA GLY A 431 20.63 -11.39 11.78
C GLY A 431 19.53 -10.46 11.33
N PHE A 432 19.31 -9.41 12.12
CA PHE A 432 18.26 -8.43 11.89
C PHE A 432 18.77 -7.03 12.23
N LEU A 433 18.57 -6.08 11.32
CA LEU A 433 19.04 -4.70 11.44
C LEU A 433 17.88 -3.75 11.19
N LEU A 434 17.80 -2.69 12.01
CA LEU A 434 16.81 -1.64 11.91
C LEU A 434 17.49 -0.27 11.81
N ASP A 435 17.11 0.52 10.81
CA ASP A 435 17.44 1.95 10.69
C ASP A 435 16.15 2.73 10.47
N ALA A 436 15.80 3.60 11.41
CA ALA A 436 14.53 4.29 11.46
C ALA A 436 14.70 5.81 11.37
N SER A 437 13.94 6.43 10.46
CA SER A 437 13.79 7.88 10.35
C SER A 437 12.72 8.37 11.32
N VAL A 438 12.98 9.53 11.92
CA VAL A 438 12.18 10.04 13.04
C VAL A 438 11.81 11.51 12.83
N ALA A 439 10.55 11.85 13.12
CA ALA A 439 10.03 13.21 13.10
C ALA A 439 9.53 13.67 14.46
N THR A 440 9.83 14.92 14.81
CA THR A 440 9.08 15.72 15.79
C THR A 440 7.93 16.44 15.09
N HIS A 441 7.23 17.34 15.78
CA HIS A 441 6.15 18.12 15.18
C HIS A 441 6.66 19.05 14.05
N GLY A 442 6.12 18.90 12.84
CA GLY A 442 6.44 19.69 11.66
C GLY A 442 5.38 19.58 10.57
N PHE A 443 5.56 20.31 9.47
CA PHE A 443 4.70 20.30 8.30
C PHE A 443 5.47 19.81 7.08
N PHE A 444 4.96 18.76 6.43
CA PHE A 444 5.62 18.08 5.31
C PHE A 444 4.65 17.88 4.16
N SER A 445 5.20 17.62 2.97
CA SER A 445 4.40 17.42 1.76
C SER A 445 5.24 16.95 0.59
N ARG A 446 4.66 16.05 -0.21
CA ARG A 446 5.15 15.58 -1.51
C ARG A 446 4.34 16.16 -2.68
N SER A 447 3.45 17.12 -2.41
CA SER A 447 2.63 17.80 -3.43
C SER A 447 3.18 19.17 -3.80
N SER A 448 3.34 19.40 -5.12
CA SER A 448 3.66 20.71 -5.70
C SER A 448 2.52 21.73 -5.47
N PRO A 449 2.85 23.02 -5.31
CA PRO A 449 1.84 24.08 -5.22
C PRO A 449 1.24 24.42 -6.60
N VAL A 450 0.04 25.00 -6.60
CA VAL A 450 -0.65 25.50 -7.81
C VAL A 450 -1.00 26.97 -7.63
N VAL A 451 -0.88 27.78 -8.69
CA VAL A 451 -1.14 29.22 -8.63
C VAL A 451 -2.23 29.64 -9.59
N VAL A 452 -3.13 30.50 -9.11
CA VAL A 452 -4.21 31.14 -9.88
C VAL A 452 -4.23 32.63 -9.56
N ALA A 453 -4.11 33.48 -10.59
CA ALA A 453 -3.91 34.93 -10.44
C ALA A 453 -2.83 35.27 -9.40
N ASN A 454 -3.22 35.84 -8.25
CA ASN A 454 -2.36 36.25 -7.17
C ASN A 454 -2.42 35.32 -5.94
N MET A 455 -2.95 34.11 -6.09
CA MET A 455 -3.12 33.10 -5.04
C MET A 455 -2.32 31.83 -5.33
N LEU A 456 -1.65 31.29 -4.32
CA LEU A 456 -0.96 30.00 -4.32
C LEU A 456 -1.68 29.03 -3.37
N TYR A 457 -1.97 27.83 -3.86
CA TYR A 457 -2.60 26.75 -3.10
C TYR A 457 -1.60 25.61 -2.90
N SER A 458 -1.52 25.09 -1.67
CA SER A 458 -0.59 24.00 -1.35
C SER A 458 -1.16 23.03 -0.31
N GLY A 459 -1.01 21.73 -0.58
CA GLY A 459 -1.35 20.64 0.35
C GLY A 459 -0.17 20.26 1.23
N ASN A 460 -0.43 19.93 2.50
CA ASN A 460 0.56 19.45 3.47
C ASN A 460 -0.10 18.52 4.49
N PHE A 461 0.73 17.79 5.23
CA PHE A 461 0.35 17.14 6.47
C PHE A 461 1.24 17.58 7.64
N ALA A 462 0.67 17.59 8.84
CA ALA A 462 1.38 17.86 10.08
C ALA A 462 1.58 16.58 10.88
N THR A 463 2.79 16.38 11.40
CA THR A 463 3.14 15.26 12.30
C THR A 463 2.67 15.53 13.73
N PRO A 464 2.53 14.49 14.57
CA PRO A 464 1.96 14.64 15.91
C PRO A 464 2.74 15.62 16.79
N ALA A 465 2.04 16.56 17.42
CA ALA A 465 2.62 17.39 18.48
C ALA A 465 2.40 16.75 19.85
N GLU A 466 3.32 16.99 20.80
CA GLU A 466 3.32 16.44 22.16
C GLU A 466 2.00 16.65 22.93
N ASN A 467 1.22 17.68 22.60
CA ASN A 467 -0.06 17.97 23.25
C ASN A 467 -1.31 17.33 22.61
N TRP A 468 -1.20 16.61 21.49
CA TRP A 468 -2.34 15.95 20.82
C TRP A 468 -2.68 14.62 21.48
N SER A 469 -3.95 14.30 21.69
CA SER A 469 -4.29 13.00 22.32
C SER A 469 -4.34 11.83 21.33
N ASP A 470 -4.70 12.08 20.07
CA ASP A 470 -4.90 11.04 19.05
C ASP A 470 -3.62 10.63 18.30
N ARG A 471 -2.55 11.44 18.41
CA ARG A 471 -1.24 11.20 17.79
C ARG A 471 -1.28 10.88 16.29
N VAL A 472 -2.28 11.34 15.54
CA VAL A 472 -2.42 11.07 14.09
C VAL A 472 -1.86 12.20 13.23
N LEU A 473 -1.57 11.91 11.95
CA LEU A 473 -1.24 12.91 10.94
C LEU A 473 -2.46 13.78 10.59
N ARG A 474 -2.26 15.09 10.37
CA ARG A 474 -3.34 16.06 10.10
C ARG A 474 -3.15 16.74 8.76
N GLY A 475 -4.17 16.78 7.90
CA GLY A 475 -4.10 17.44 6.60
C GLY A 475 -4.34 18.94 6.67
N HIS A 476 -3.64 19.67 5.79
CA HIS A 476 -3.70 21.12 5.64
C HIS A 476 -3.71 21.49 4.15
N LEU A 477 -4.75 22.20 3.69
CA LEU A 477 -4.78 22.83 2.37
C LEU A 477 -4.77 24.34 2.57
N VAL A 478 -3.67 24.98 2.17
CA VAL A 478 -3.39 26.37 2.50
C VAL A 478 -3.49 27.24 1.26
N ALA A 479 -4.20 28.36 1.36
CA ALA A 479 -4.23 29.42 0.36
C ALA A 479 -3.37 30.61 0.82
N THR A 480 -2.41 31.00 -0.01
CA THR A 480 -1.46 32.08 0.27
C THR A 480 -1.54 33.13 -0.82
N GLN A 481 -1.76 34.39 -0.46
CA GLN A 481 -1.65 35.52 -1.37
C GLN A 481 -0.18 35.77 -1.71
N LEU A 482 0.14 35.90 -3.00
CA LEU A 482 1.50 36.16 -3.49
C LEU A 482 1.84 37.64 -3.55
N TYR A 483 0.84 38.47 -3.86
CA TYR A 483 0.96 39.92 -3.92
C TYR A 483 -0.40 40.60 -3.72
N ASN A 484 -0.38 41.86 -3.30
CA ASN A 484 -1.60 42.65 -3.12
C ASN A 484 -2.17 43.08 -4.50
N PRO A 485 -3.42 42.73 -4.85
CA PRO A 485 -4.00 43.08 -6.15
C PRO A 485 -4.30 44.59 -6.31
N ARG A 486 -4.20 45.40 -5.25
CA ARG A 486 -4.24 46.86 -5.35
C ARG A 486 -2.89 47.47 -5.72
N ASN A 487 -1.79 46.76 -5.42
CA ASN A 487 -0.44 47.19 -5.70
C ASN A 487 0.51 45.98 -5.84
N PRO A 488 0.86 45.54 -7.07
CA PRO A 488 1.66 44.34 -7.30
C PRO A 488 3.14 44.49 -6.91
N ASP A 489 3.56 45.69 -6.49
CA ASP A 489 4.86 45.92 -5.85
C ASP A 489 4.86 45.47 -4.38
N VAL A 490 3.69 45.24 -3.77
CA VAL A 490 3.56 44.73 -2.40
C VAL A 490 3.47 43.21 -2.46
N THR A 491 4.57 42.57 -2.07
CA THR A 491 4.82 41.12 -2.23
C THR A 491 4.82 40.36 -0.91
N GLU A 492 4.33 40.99 0.16
CA GLU A 492 4.15 40.32 1.45
C GLU A 492 3.17 39.16 1.27
N THR A 493 3.63 37.95 1.59
CA THR A 493 2.83 36.74 1.45
C THR A 493 1.97 36.55 2.69
N ASP A 494 0.66 36.54 2.50
CA ASP A 494 -0.31 36.35 3.57
C ASP A 494 -1.06 35.02 3.39
N THR A 495 -1.13 34.22 4.45
CA THR A 495 -2.04 33.07 4.45
C THR A 495 -3.46 33.57 4.62
N ILE A 496 -4.32 33.26 3.64
CA ILE A 496 -5.71 33.72 3.60
C ILE A 496 -6.60 32.78 4.41
N TRP A 497 -6.43 31.47 4.20
CA TRP A 497 -7.13 30.44 4.97
C TRP A 497 -6.36 29.11 4.91
N ASP A 498 -6.66 28.24 5.86
CA ASP A 498 -6.26 26.83 5.89
C ASP A 498 -7.53 25.98 6.03
N ALA A 499 -7.83 25.20 5.00
CA ALA A 499 -9.06 24.43 4.94
C ALA A 499 -9.17 23.36 6.04
N GLY A 500 -8.03 22.85 6.54
CA GLY A 500 -8.02 21.92 7.66
C GLY A 500 -8.47 22.60 8.97
N ILE A 501 -8.01 23.83 9.21
CA ILE A 501 -8.45 24.65 10.35
C ILE A 501 -9.94 24.98 10.22
N VAL A 502 -10.38 25.41 9.03
CA VAL A 502 -11.78 25.78 8.76
C VAL A 502 -12.70 24.57 8.93
N LEU A 503 -12.36 23.43 8.32
CA LEU A 503 -13.15 22.20 8.44
C LEU A 503 -13.26 21.74 9.89
N ASN A 504 -12.20 21.88 10.69
CA ASN A 504 -12.24 21.47 12.10
C ASN A 504 -13.23 22.29 12.96
N GLN A 505 -13.66 23.47 12.49
CA GLN A 505 -14.71 24.27 13.13
C GLN A 505 -16.13 23.75 12.81
N LYS A 506 -16.31 22.94 11.75
CA LYS A 506 -17.59 22.42 11.28
C LYS A 506 -18.00 21.13 12.01
N SER A 507 -19.25 21.05 12.50
CA SER A 507 -19.74 19.81 13.13
C SER A 507 -19.64 18.62 12.15
N PRO A 508 -19.21 17.41 12.60
CA PRO A 508 -19.20 16.21 11.77
C PRO A 508 -20.58 15.85 11.20
N THR A 509 -21.66 16.24 11.88
CA THR A 509 -23.03 16.08 11.37
C THR A 509 -23.30 16.91 10.13
N ASP A 510 -22.66 18.07 10.01
CA ASP A 510 -22.96 19.08 8.99
C ASP A 510 -22.07 18.93 7.75
N ARG A 511 -21.12 17.98 7.77
CA ARG A 511 -20.27 17.65 6.62
C ARG A 511 -21.10 17.08 5.47
N ASN A 512 -20.79 17.51 4.25
CA ASN A 512 -21.47 17.08 3.04
C ASN A 512 -20.65 16.00 2.34
N ILE A 513 -20.66 14.78 2.90
CA ILE A 513 -19.90 13.65 2.36
C ILE A 513 -20.82 12.85 1.43
N LYS A 514 -20.36 12.60 0.21
CA LYS A 514 -21.08 11.96 -0.88
C LYS A 514 -20.43 10.63 -1.28
N PHE A 515 -21.24 9.71 -1.80
CA PHE A 515 -20.76 8.48 -2.43
C PHE A 515 -21.71 8.08 -3.57
N PRO A 516 -21.28 7.26 -4.55
CA PRO A 516 -22.16 6.75 -5.60
C PRO A 516 -23.27 5.89 -5.00
N ASN A 517 -24.50 6.02 -5.51
CA ASN A 517 -25.55 5.09 -5.12
C ASN A 517 -25.21 3.67 -5.59
N ILE A 518 -24.79 2.80 -4.66
CA ILE A 518 -24.43 1.42 -4.96
C ILE A 518 -25.51 0.44 -4.51
N THR A 519 -25.63 -0.67 -5.22
CA THR A 519 -26.42 -1.83 -4.78
C THR A 519 -25.46 -3.01 -4.64
N VAL A 520 -25.40 -3.60 -3.45
CA VAL A 520 -24.56 -4.75 -3.13
C VAL A 520 -25.40 -6.02 -3.18
N THR A 521 -24.92 -7.05 -3.87
CA THR A 521 -25.59 -8.34 -4.00
C THR A 521 -24.64 -9.47 -3.60
N PRO A 522 -24.99 -10.30 -2.60
CA PRO A 522 -24.19 -11.45 -2.21
C PRO A 522 -24.39 -12.63 -3.18
N VAL A 523 -23.31 -13.37 -3.41
CA VAL A 523 -23.25 -14.66 -4.10
C VAL A 523 -22.69 -15.66 -3.09
N SER A 524 -23.35 -16.81 -2.95
CA SER A 524 -22.94 -17.85 -2.01
C SER A 524 -22.70 -19.16 -2.75
N ASN A 525 -21.56 -19.79 -2.47
CA ASN A 525 -21.18 -21.11 -2.94
C ASN A 525 -21.30 -21.29 -4.48
N GLU A 526 -20.82 -20.31 -5.25
CA GLU A 526 -20.64 -20.46 -6.70
C GLU A 526 -19.61 -21.56 -6.95
N VAL A 527 -20.00 -22.66 -7.60
CA VAL A 527 -19.09 -23.77 -7.93
C VAL A 527 -18.16 -23.34 -9.07
N LEU A 528 -16.86 -23.26 -8.79
CA LEU A 528 -15.83 -22.86 -9.74
C LEU A 528 -15.28 -24.08 -10.49
N ASP A 529 -14.95 -25.14 -9.75
CA ASP A 529 -14.41 -26.39 -10.29
C ASP A 529 -14.57 -27.54 -9.27
N ARG A 530 -13.98 -28.71 -9.54
CA ARG A 530 -13.89 -29.85 -8.61
C ARG A 530 -12.49 -30.44 -8.57
N GLY A 531 -12.08 -30.89 -7.38
CA GLY A 531 -10.79 -31.55 -7.17
C GLY A 531 -10.67 -32.91 -7.86
N ASP A 532 -9.43 -33.38 -8.01
CA ASP A 532 -9.08 -34.68 -8.62
C ASP A 532 -7.95 -35.43 -7.87
N ASP A 533 -7.67 -35.02 -6.62
CA ASP A 533 -6.55 -35.48 -5.78
C ASP A 533 -5.13 -35.08 -6.29
N SER A 534 -5.00 -34.37 -7.41
CA SER A 534 -3.69 -34.11 -8.03
C SER A 534 -3.43 -32.65 -8.43
N GLN A 535 -4.45 -31.97 -8.95
CA GLN A 535 -4.37 -30.58 -9.39
C GLN A 535 -4.46 -29.65 -8.19
N LYS A 536 -3.47 -28.76 -8.03
CA LYS A 536 -3.45 -27.73 -6.98
C LYS A 536 -3.87 -26.35 -7.49
N THR A 537 -3.64 -26.06 -8.76
CA THR A 537 -3.86 -24.73 -9.34
C THR A 537 -5.15 -24.68 -10.13
N PHE A 538 -5.98 -23.68 -9.87
CA PHE A 538 -7.24 -23.44 -10.54
C PHE A 538 -7.33 -21.97 -10.93
N SER A 539 -7.86 -21.68 -12.11
CA SER A 539 -8.09 -20.31 -12.56
C SER A 539 -9.38 -20.21 -13.35
N GLY A 540 -9.97 -19.02 -13.35
CA GLY A 540 -11.26 -18.81 -13.98
C GLY A 540 -11.74 -17.37 -13.84
N THR A 541 -13.02 -17.17 -14.10
CA THR A 541 -13.68 -15.87 -13.96
C THR A 541 -14.98 -16.08 -13.21
N LEU A 542 -15.19 -15.30 -12.15
CA LEU A 542 -16.44 -15.31 -11.38
C LEU A 542 -17.61 -14.82 -12.24
N SER A 543 -18.80 -15.36 -11.98
CA SER A 543 -20.01 -15.03 -12.76
C SER A 543 -20.46 -13.57 -12.65
N ASN A 544 -20.09 -12.87 -11.57
CA ASN A 544 -20.48 -11.48 -11.33
C ASN A 544 -19.28 -10.64 -10.85
N HIS A 545 -19.19 -9.42 -11.36
CA HIS A 545 -18.16 -8.44 -11.03
C HIS A 545 -18.68 -7.03 -11.41
N PRO A 546 -18.15 -5.93 -10.86
CA PRO A 546 -17.02 -5.83 -9.93
C PRO A 546 -17.35 -6.29 -8.50
N LEU A 547 -16.36 -6.89 -7.84
CA LEU A 547 -16.45 -7.41 -6.48
C LEU A 547 -16.30 -6.28 -5.46
N LEU A 548 -17.04 -6.38 -4.37
CA LEU A 548 -16.83 -5.58 -3.17
C LEU A 548 -15.56 -6.08 -2.47
N ALA A 549 -14.59 -5.19 -2.26
CA ALA A 549 -13.32 -5.56 -1.64
C ALA A 549 -13.52 -6.21 -0.27
N THR A 550 -12.61 -7.12 0.10
CA THR A 550 -12.59 -7.87 1.37
C THR A 550 -13.70 -8.91 1.56
N THR A 551 -14.51 -9.19 0.52
CA THR A 551 -15.68 -10.10 0.67
C THR A 551 -15.53 -11.46 0.04
N ILE A 552 -14.51 -11.68 -0.80
CA ILE A 552 -14.33 -12.96 -1.48
C ILE A 552 -13.69 -13.98 -0.56
N ILE A 553 -14.30 -15.17 -0.53
CA ILE A 553 -13.75 -16.39 0.04
C ILE A 553 -13.86 -17.47 -1.03
N ILE A 554 -12.75 -18.11 -1.37
CA ILE A 554 -12.74 -19.33 -2.21
C ILE A 554 -12.30 -20.50 -1.35
N THR A 555 -13.02 -21.62 -1.35
CA THR A 555 -12.68 -22.76 -0.49
C THR A 555 -13.08 -24.10 -1.10
N ASP A 556 -12.31 -25.13 -0.76
CA ASP A 556 -12.65 -26.54 -0.94
C ASP A 556 -13.13 -27.19 0.38
N GLN A 557 -13.43 -26.38 1.40
CA GLN A 557 -13.73 -26.74 2.80
C GLN A 557 -12.54 -27.22 3.63
N THR A 558 -11.39 -27.50 3.02
CA THR A 558 -10.14 -27.82 3.74
C THR A 558 -9.29 -26.58 3.90
N GLU A 559 -9.13 -25.83 2.81
CA GLU A 559 -8.43 -24.55 2.76
C GLU A 559 -9.38 -23.45 2.28
N SER A 560 -9.32 -22.31 2.94
CA SER A 560 -10.08 -21.11 2.58
C SER A 560 -9.14 -19.99 2.18
N PHE A 561 -9.37 -19.41 1.01
CA PHE A 561 -8.65 -18.27 0.48
C PHE A 561 -9.39 -17.00 0.82
N TYR A 562 -8.72 -16.10 1.54
CA TYR A 562 -9.25 -14.82 1.97
C TYR A 562 -8.61 -13.66 1.20
N ASP A 563 -9.40 -12.61 1.01
CA ASP A 563 -8.96 -11.37 0.39
C ASP A 563 -8.04 -10.57 1.34
N LYS A 564 -6.73 -10.51 1.05
CA LYS A 564 -5.73 -9.90 1.94
C LYS A 564 -5.40 -8.44 1.60
N HIS A 565 -5.26 -8.11 0.31
CA HIS A 565 -4.95 -6.75 -0.18
C HIS A 565 -5.52 -6.52 -1.58
N THR A 566 -4.98 -5.63 -2.42
CA THR A 566 -5.50 -5.34 -3.79
C THR A 566 -5.78 -6.52 -4.71
N ASP A 567 -4.97 -7.56 -4.75
CA ASP A 567 -5.12 -8.61 -5.75
C ASP A 567 -4.67 -9.97 -5.26
N VAL A 568 -4.33 -10.11 -3.98
CA VAL A 568 -3.86 -11.38 -3.41
C VAL A 568 -4.96 -12.05 -2.60
N LEU A 569 -5.09 -13.33 -2.87
CA LEU A 569 -5.83 -14.29 -2.08
C LEU A 569 -4.84 -15.12 -1.27
N GLU A 570 -5.05 -15.19 0.05
CA GLU A 570 -4.22 -15.96 0.97
C GLU A 570 -5.00 -17.17 1.49
N GLY A 571 -4.46 -18.37 1.29
CA GLY A 571 -5.02 -19.61 1.77
C GLY A 571 -4.73 -19.84 3.25
N SER A 572 -5.73 -20.32 4.00
CA SER A 572 -5.65 -20.63 5.43
C SER A 572 -4.63 -21.71 5.79
N LEU A 573 -4.10 -22.43 4.81
CA LEU A 573 -3.09 -23.48 4.97
C LEU A 573 -1.83 -23.23 4.13
N GLY A 574 -1.58 -21.98 3.72
CA GLY A 574 -0.39 -21.56 2.96
C GLY A 574 -0.55 -21.56 1.45
N GLY A 575 -1.75 -21.83 0.94
CA GLY A 575 -2.13 -21.64 -0.46
C GLY A 575 -2.00 -20.17 -0.87
N THR A 576 -1.77 -19.95 -2.16
CA THR A 576 -1.60 -18.59 -2.70
C THR A 576 -2.54 -18.37 -3.87
N GLY A 577 -2.95 -17.13 -4.09
CA GLY A 577 -3.78 -16.81 -5.25
C GLY A 577 -3.83 -15.33 -5.56
N THR A 578 -4.49 -15.03 -6.66
CA THR A 578 -4.75 -13.67 -7.14
C THR A 578 -6.20 -13.49 -7.56
N ILE A 579 -6.69 -12.25 -7.49
CA ILE A 579 -8.02 -11.83 -7.91
C ILE A 579 -7.98 -10.44 -8.55
N ASN A 580 -8.51 -10.32 -9.76
CA ASN A 580 -8.89 -9.04 -10.31
C ASN A 580 -10.35 -8.77 -9.95
N ARG A 581 -10.60 -7.91 -8.95
CA ARG A 581 -11.96 -7.62 -8.48
C ARG A 581 -12.85 -6.97 -9.54
N PHE A 582 -12.29 -6.34 -10.56
CA PHE A 582 -13.07 -5.65 -11.58
C PHE A 582 -13.49 -6.58 -12.73
N THR A 583 -12.64 -7.54 -13.10
CA THR A 583 -12.92 -8.53 -14.15
C THR A 583 -13.47 -9.85 -13.61
N GLY A 584 -13.28 -10.12 -12.31
CA GLY A 584 -13.61 -11.40 -11.68
C GLY A 584 -12.61 -12.52 -11.98
N GLU A 585 -11.53 -12.24 -12.70
CA GLU A 585 -10.48 -13.22 -13.02
C GLU A 585 -9.69 -13.59 -11.76
N PHE A 586 -9.55 -14.88 -11.49
CA PHE A 586 -8.81 -15.39 -10.34
C PHE A 586 -7.85 -16.51 -10.75
N GLU A 587 -6.81 -16.69 -9.95
CA GLU A 587 -5.94 -17.86 -9.96
C GLU A 587 -5.64 -18.24 -8.51
N ILE A 588 -5.83 -19.49 -8.13
CA ILE A 588 -5.50 -20.00 -6.79
C ILE A 588 -4.67 -21.27 -6.92
N ALA A 589 -3.77 -21.47 -5.97
CA ALA A 589 -2.97 -22.67 -5.81
C ALA A 589 -3.12 -23.14 -4.36
N PHE A 590 -3.87 -24.24 -4.18
CA PHE A 590 -4.04 -24.89 -2.89
C PHE A 590 -2.72 -25.46 -2.37
N ASN A 591 -2.54 -25.43 -1.06
CA ASN A 591 -1.39 -26.06 -0.42
C ASN A 591 -1.42 -27.58 -0.63
N THR A 592 -2.59 -28.20 -0.45
CA THR A 592 -2.86 -29.62 -0.73
C THR A 592 -3.87 -29.74 -1.87
N ALA A 593 -3.70 -30.69 -2.78
CA ALA A 593 -4.64 -30.84 -3.89
C ALA A 593 -6.05 -31.15 -3.34
N PRO A 594 -7.11 -30.45 -3.77
CA PRO A 594 -8.47 -30.75 -3.35
C PRO A 594 -8.85 -32.19 -3.68
N ASN A 595 -9.57 -32.83 -2.76
CA ASN A 595 -9.98 -34.23 -2.89
C ASN A 595 -10.80 -34.47 -4.18
N ASN A 596 -10.75 -35.67 -4.73
CA ASN A 596 -11.48 -36.01 -5.94
C ASN A 596 -13.00 -35.77 -5.78
N ASN A 597 -13.57 -34.98 -6.70
CA ASN A 597 -14.95 -34.51 -6.73
C ASN A 597 -15.32 -33.45 -5.67
N GLN A 598 -14.41 -33.06 -4.78
CA GLN A 598 -14.62 -31.99 -3.80
C GLN A 598 -14.94 -30.67 -4.52
N PRO A 599 -16.09 -30.01 -4.25
CA PRO A 599 -16.43 -28.76 -4.89
C PRO A 599 -15.54 -27.61 -4.40
N ILE A 600 -14.93 -26.90 -5.35
CA ILE A 600 -14.25 -25.63 -5.09
C ILE A 600 -15.28 -24.53 -5.30
N THR A 601 -15.57 -23.75 -4.26
CA THR A 601 -16.66 -22.76 -4.29
C THR A 601 -16.20 -21.37 -3.90
N ALA A 602 -16.83 -20.34 -4.49
CA ALA A 602 -16.65 -18.94 -4.12
C ALA A 602 -17.90 -18.37 -3.46
N SER A 603 -17.70 -17.61 -2.39
CA SER A 603 -18.70 -16.71 -1.80
C SER A 603 -18.14 -15.29 -1.79
N TYR A 604 -18.92 -14.33 -2.28
CA TYR A 604 -18.48 -12.94 -2.43
C TYR A 604 -19.66 -11.99 -2.56
N SER A 605 -19.43 -10.68 -2.45
CA SER A 605 -20.40 -9.67 -2.83
C SER A 605 -19.92 -8.89 -4.05
N TYR A 606 -20.84 -8.57 -4.97
CA TYR A 606 -20.56 -7.65 -6.09
C TYR A 606 -21.46 -6.43 -5.99
N TYR A 607 -21.08 -5.35 -6.68
CA TYR A 607 -21.86 -4.11 -6.66
C TYR A 607 -22.09 -3.49 -8.03
N THR A 608 -23.16 -2.70 -8.13
CA THR A 608 -23.41 -1.81 -9.27
C THR A 608 -23.52 -0.38 -8.78
N ALA A 609 -22.84 0.56 -9.44
CA ALA A 609 -22.89 1.99 -9.12
C ALA A 609 -23.79 2.77 -10.09
N GLN A 610 -24.51 3.76 -9.57
CA GLN A 610 -25.32 4.71 -10.34
C GLN A 610 -24.69 6.11 -10.35
N GLN A 611 -25.03 6.92 -11.35
CA GLN A 611 -24.52 8.29 -11.49
C GLN A 611 -24.95 9.24 -10.36
N GLN A 612 -26.09 8.96 -9.71
CA GLN A 612 -26.59 9.76 -8.60
C GLN A 612 -25.71 9.57 -7.36
N LEU A 613 -25.27 10.68 -6.78
CA LEU A 613 -24.60 10.70 -5.48
C LEU A 613 -25.63 10.77 -4.33
N LEU A 614 -25.34 10.05 -3.25
CA LEU A 614 -26.11 10.08 -2.00
C LEU A 614 -25.27 10.61 -0.84
N ASP A 615 -25.95 11.08 0.21
CA ASP A 615 -25.28 11.49 1.45
C ASP A 615 -24.79 10.27 2.23
N PHE A 616 -23.51 10.28 2.62
CA PHE A 616 -22.88 9.23 3.42
C PHE A 616 -23.39 9.26 4.87
N THR A 617 -24.49 8.57 5.10
CA THR A 617 -25.28 8.56 6.34
C THR A 617 -25.68 7.14 6.67
N GLY A 618 -25.54 6.73 7.93
CA GLY A 618 -25.90 5.40 8.41
C GLY A 618 -27.15 5.41 9.29
N GLY A 619 -27.50 4.24 9.82
CA GLY A 619 -28.62 4.06 10.74
C GLY A 619 -29.98 4.04 10.03
N THR A 620 -31.06 4.08 10.81
CA THR A 620 -32.42 3.94 10.28
C THR A 620 -32.77 5.06 9.27
N GLY A 621 -32.93 4.69 8.00
CA GLY A 621 -33.20 5.63 6.91
C GLY A 621 -31.96 6.32 6.34
N GLY A 622 -30.76 5.93 6.77
CA GLY A 622 -29.50 6.29 6.12
C GLY A 622 -29.31 5.57 4.78
N ASN A 623 -28.33 6.04 4.00
CA ASN A 623 -28.02 5.50 2.68
C ASN A 623 -26.94 4.40 2.70
N VAL A 624 -26.20 4.27 3.81
CA VAL A 624 -25.10 3.30 3.98
C VAL A 624 -25.56 2.16 4.87
N THR A 625 -25.26 0.93 4.45
CA THR A 625 -25.64 -0.32 5.15
C THR A 625 -24.40 -1.12 5.54
N ASN A 626 -24.56 -2.10 6.45
CA ASN A 626 -23.47 -3.01 6.82
C ASN A 626 -22.90 -3.78 5.62
N ALA A 627 -23.78 -4.19 4.69
CA ALA A 627 -23.37 -4.90 3.47
C ALA A 627 -22.45 -4.05 2.58
N MET A 628 -22.70 -2.74 2.47
CA MET A 628 -21.83 -1.81 1.73
C MET A 628 -20.47 -1.62 2.41
N LEU A 629 -20.47 -1.60 3.74
CA LEU A 629 -19.27 -1.47 4.57
C LEU A 629 -18.50 -2.80 4.69
N GLY A 630 -18.99 -3.89 4.10
CA GLY A 630 -18.40 -5.21 4.22
C GLY A 630 -18.29 -5.68 5.67
N LEU A 631 -19.27 -5.34 6.52
CA LEU A 631 -19.31 -5.82 7.90
C LEU A 631 -20.01 -7.18 7.92
N ASP A 632 -19.32 -8.16 8.47
CA ASP A 632 -19.78 -9.54 8.62
C ASP A 632 -19.56 -10.03 10.06
N ASN A 633 -19.84 -11.31 10.31
CA ASN A 633 -19.68 -11.93 11.63
C ASN A 633 -18.29 -12.51 11.85
N THR A 634 -17.24 -11.98 11.20
CA THR A 634 -15.87 -12.44 11.41
C THR A 634 -15.53 -12.34 12.90
N LYS A 635 -15.03 -13.44 13.44
CA LYS A 635 -14.71 -13.61 14.84
C LYS A 635 -13.30 -14.15 14.98
N ILE A 636 -12.50 -13.51 15.83
CA ILE A 636 -11.19 -14.00 16.24
C ILE A 636 -11.28 -14.35 17.72
N ILE A 637 -10.82 -15.52 18.11
CA ILE A 637 -10.86 -15.98 19.50
C ILE A 637 -9.50 -15.64 20.15
N PRO A 638 -9.46 -15.02 21.36
CA PRO A 638 -10.58 -14.66 22.24
C PRO A 638 -11.19 -13.27 21.95
N ASP A 639 -10.62 -12.48 21.04
CA ASP A 639 -10.96 -11.07 20.77
C ASP A 639 -12.45 -10.79 20.50
N GLY A 640 -13.20 -11.77 20.00
CA GLY A 640 -14.62 -11.66 19.67
C GLY A 640 -14.89 -11.20 18.23
N LEU A 641 -16.04 -10.55 18.03
CA LEU A 641 -16.47 -10.04 16.73
C LEU A 641 -15.64 -8.81 16.35
N ILE A 642 -14.94 -8.87 15.22
CA ILE A 642 -13.98 -7.81 14.85
C ILE A 642 -14.64 -6.52 14.36
N TYR A 643 -15.93 -6.56 14.05
CA TYR A 643 -16.71 -5.44 13.54
C TYR A 643 -17.83 -4.99 14.49
N ASP A 644 -17.84 -5.47 15.74
CA ASP A 644 -18.72 -5.01 16.81
C ASP A 644 -18.17 -3.69 17.36
N PHE A 645 -18.46 -2.60 16.65
CA PHE A 645 -17.87 -1.30 16.93
C PHE A 645 -18.58 -0.58 18.08
N ASP A 646 -19.84 -0.90 18.35
CA ASP A 646 -20.56 -0.35 19.49
C ASP A 646 -20.41 -1.19 20.79
N GLY A 647 -19.83 -2.39 20.69
CA GLY A 647 -19.43 -3.25 21.80
C GLY A 647 -20.59 -3.97 22.47
N ASN A 648 -21.66 -4.26 21.73
CA ASN A 648 -22.88 -4.86 22.25
C ASN A 648 -22.93 -6.40 22.11
N GLY A 649 -21.98 -7.00 21.40
CA GLY A 649 -21.87 -8.44 21.15
C GLY A 649 -22.57 -8.94 19.88
N GLU A 650 -23.15 -8.07 19.05
CA GLU A 650 -23.86 -8.41 17.81
C GLU A 650 -23.54 -7.43 16.68
N ILE A 651 -23.36 -7.92 15.45
CA ILE A 651 -23.20 -7.07 14.26
C ILE A 651 -24.55 -6.65 13.71
N THR A 652 -24.89 -5.37 13.86
CA THR A 652 -26.15 -4.79 13.40
C THR A 652 -25.94 -3.48 12.64
N GLU A 653 -26.99 -2.91 12.05
CA GLU A 653 -26.91 -1.58 11.40
C GLU A 653 -26.48 -0.46 12.37
N ALA A 654 -26.45 -0.71 13.69
CA ALA A 654 -25.87 0.20 14.68
C ALA A 654 -24.35 0.32 14.50
N ASP A 655 -23.64 -0.77 14.20
CA ASP A 655 -22.19 -0.81 13.94
C ASP A 655 -21.84 -0.07 12.65
N GLY A 656 -22.62 -0.29 11.59
CA GLY A 656 -22.47 0.46 10.34
C GLY A 656 -22.68 1.96 10.58
N ASN A 657 -23.68 2.34 11.36
CA ASN A 657 -23.90 3.73 11.74
C ASN A 657 -22.77 4.31 12.61
N TRP A 658 -22.22 3.50 13.53
CA TRP A 658 -21.07 3.86 14.34
C TRP A 658 -19.85 4.17 13.46
N LEU A 659 -19.53 3.27 12.52
CA LEU A 659 -18.42 3.44 11.58
C LEU A 659 -18.65 4.66 10.68
N VAL A 660 -19.86 4.85 10.17
CA VAL A 660 -20.21 6.03 9.37
C VAL A 660 -19.96 7.31 10.18
N LYS A 661 -20.43 7.39 11.42
CA LYS A 661 -20.16 8.54 12.31
C LYS A 661 -18.66 8.73 12.55
N TRP A 662 -17.90 7.64 12.68
CA TRP A 662 -16.45 7.71 12.81
C TRP A 662 -15.76 8.31 11.59
N VAL A 663 -16.13 7.87 10.40
CA VAL A 663 -15.65 8.42 9.12
C VAL A 663 -16.01 9.90 9.00
N ARG A 664 -17.22 10.29 9.42
CA ARG A 664 -17.66 11.69 9.40
C ARG A 664 -16.88 12.59 10.35
N GLY A 665 -16.37 12.06 11.46
CA GLY A 665 -15.54 12.84 12.40
C GLY A 665 -15.77 12.60 13.89
N PHE A 666 -16.49 11.56 14.30
CA PHE A 666 -16.67 11.22 15.72
C PHE A 666 -15.69 10.13 16.16
N LYS A 667 -14.80 10.40 17.11
CA LYS A 667 -13.78 9.42 17.53
C LYS A 667 -14.38 8.20 18.25
N ASP A 668 -15.57 8.35 18.81
CA ASP A 668 -16.32 7.34 19.57
C ASP A 668 -17.58 6.85 18.82
N GLY A 669 -17.72 7.19 17.54
CA GLY A 669 -18.91 6.87 16.74
C GLY A 669 -20.21 7.47 17.28
N ASP A 670 -20.17 8.48 18.17
CA ASP A 670 -21.39 9.14 18.67
C ASP A 670 -21.28 10.65 18.85
N ARG A 671 -20.47 11.13 19.81
CA ARG A 671 -20.52 12.53 20.28
C ARG A 671 -19.17 13.20 20.35
N ILE A 672 -18.11 12.46 20.67
CA ILE A 672 -16.81 13.07 20.85
C ILE A 672 -16.19 13.27 19.48
N ARG A 673 -15.99 14.53 19.10
CA ARG A 673 -15.35 14.88 17.84
C ARG A 673 -13.88 14.44 17.84
N LYS A 674 -13.39 13.99 16.69
CA LYS A 674 -11.95 13.90 16.42
C LYS A 674 -11.33 15.29 16.62
N GLU A 675 -10.06 15.33 17.01
CA GLU A 675 -9.35 16.62 17.18
C GLU A 675 -9.08 17.31 15.85
N TRP A 676 -9.11 16.53 14.76
CA TRP A 676 -8.93 17.00 13.39
C TRP A 676 -9.77 16.17 12.41
N LEU A 677 -10.30 16.82 11.37
CA LEU A 677 -11.24 16.19 10.42
C LEU A 677 -10.69 15.93 9.03
N LEU A 678 -9.67 16.69 8.60
CA LEU A 678 -9.07 16.54 7.28
C LEU A 678 -7.92 15.53 7.35
N GLY A 679 -8.03 14.41 6.63
CA GLY A 679 -6.94 13.44 6.50
C GLY A 679 -5.68 14.06 5.89
N ALA A 680 -4.52 13.44 6.12
CA ALA A 680 -3.24 13.92 5.58
C ALA A 680 -3.30 14.12 4.05
N ILE A 681 -2.78 15.25 3.58
CA ILE A 681 -2.58 15.54 2.16
C ILE A 681 -1.08 15.39 1.88
N ASP A 682 -0.71 14.31 1.21
CA ASP A 682 0.69 13.97 1.02
C ASP A 682 1.14 14.17 -0.44
N HIS A 683 0.65 13.34 -1.36
CA HIS A 683 1.00 13.42 -2.78
C HIS A 683 0.00 14.21 -3.61
N SER A 684 -1.24 14.40 -3.15
CA SER A 684 -2.27 15.04 -3.96
C SER A 684 -2.01 16.54 -4.20
N VAL A 685 -1.56 16.89 -5.41
CA VAL A 685 -1.53 18.27 -5.90
C VAL A 685 -2.97 18.77 -6.12
N PRO A 686 -3.37 19.92 -5.55
CA PRO A 686 -4.75 20.38 -5.66
C PRO A 686 -5.10 20.80 -7.11
N ALA A 687 -6.26 20.41 -7.61
CA ALA A 687 -6.81 20.90 -8.87
C ALA A 687 -7.74 22.10 -8.64
N VAL A 688 -7.65 23.13 -9.49
CA VAL A 688 -8.47 24.34 -9.36
C VAL A 688 -9.49 24.46 -10.50
N ALA A 689 -10.78 24.29 -10.19
CA ALA A 689 -11.87 24.59 -11.11
C ALA A 689 -12.11 26.08 -11.20
N THR A 690 -11.63 26.73 -12.25
CA THR A 690 -11.94 28.14 -12.59
C THR A 690 -12.95 28.21 -13.74
N PRO A 691 -13.67 29.32 -14.00
CA PRO A 691 -14.43 29.47 -15.25
C PRO A 691 -13.65 28.97 -16.49
N PRO A 692 -14.28 28.26 -17.44
CA PRO A 692 -13.60 27.66 -18.58
C PRO A 692 -12.67 28.63 -19.32
N GLY A 693 -11.37 28.28 -19.35
CA GLY A 693 -10.35 29.00 -20.10
C GLY A 693 -10.39 28.68 -21.60
N SER A 694 -9.41 29.19 -22.35
CA SER A 694 -9.27 28.89 -23.79
C SER A 694 -8.16 27.86 -24.01
N PRO A 695 -8.49 26.56 -24.14
CA PRO A 695 -7.49 25.51 -24.32
C PRO A 695 -6.82 25.61 -25.69
N ASP A 696 -5.59 25.09 -25.78
CA ASP A 696 -4.79 25.12 -27.01
C ASP A 696 -5.51 24.45 -28.19
N TRP A 697 -6.20 23.32 -27.91
CA TRP A 697 -6.96 22.61 -28.94
C TRP A 697 -8.03 23.49 -29.59
N LEU A 698 -8.59 24.50 -28.90
CA LEU A 698 -9.65 25.37 -29.43
C LEU A 698 -9.20 26.13 -30.70
N PHE A 699 -7.90 26.41 -30.79
CA PHE A 699 -7.26 27.09 -31.90
C PHE A 699 -6.72 26.13 -32.96
N GLY A 700 -6.91 24.83 -32.77
CA GLY A 700 -6.45 23.78 -33.66
C GLY A 700 -6.98 23.92 -35.08
N THR A 701 -6.11 23.67 -36.05
CA THR A 701 -6.44 23.83 -37.49
C THR A 701 -7.50 22.85 -38.00
N ALA A 702 -7.67 21.69 -37.34
CA ALA A 702 -8.70 20.70 -37.67
C ALA A 702 -10.01 20.91 -36.89
N ILE A 703 -10.07 21.89 -35.97
CA ILE A 703 -11.29 22.17 -35.19
C ILE A 703 -12.28 23.01 -36.01
N SER A 704 -13.49 22.46 -36.16
CA SER A 704 -14.57 23.08 -36.93
C SER A 704 -15.05 24.39 -36.28
N ALA A 705 -15.55 25.32 -37.11
CA ALA A 705 -16.12 26.56 -36.60
C ALA A 705 -17.31 26.32 -35.65
N ALA A 706 -18.18 25.36 -35.98
CA ALA A 706 -19.34 25.01 -35.15
C ALA A 706 -18.94 24.49 -33.77
N GLU A 707 -17.90 23.67 -33.71
CA GLU A 707 -17.37 23.14 -32.45
C GLU A 707 -16.74 24.25 -31.61
N ARG A 708 -15.92 25.10 -32.23
CA ARG A 708 -15.32 26.28 -31.57
C ARG A 708 -16.39 27.20 -30.99
N GLU A 709 -17.42 27.51 -31.77
CA GLU A 709 -18.56 28.32 -31.33
C GLU A 709 -19.32 27.65 -30.18
N SER A 710 -19.48 26.32 -30.20
CA SER A 710 -20.13 25.58 -29.11
C SER A 710 -19.36 25.67 -27.79
N TYR A 711 -18.02 25.59 -27.84
CA TYR A 711 -17.18 25.72 -26.64
C TYR A 711 -17.18 27.16 -26.13
N GLN A 712 -17.09 28.15 -27.02
CA GLN A 712 -17.18 29.57 -26.64
C GLN A 712 -18.53 29.92 -25.99
N ALA A 713 -19.62 29.29 -26.44
CA ALA A 713 -20.91 29.38 -25.78
C ALA A 713 -20.88 28.76 -24.36
N HIS A 714 -20.18 27.64 -24.17
CA HIS A 714 -19.95 27.06 -22.84
C HIS A 714 -19.11 27.97 -21.93
N GLN A 715 -18.01 28.55 -22.44
CA GLN A 715 -17.22 29.55 -21.70
C GLN A 715 -18.09 30.72 -21.23
N THR A 716 -18.97 31.23 -22.12
CA THR A 716 -19.90 32.32 -21.78
C THR A 716 -20.91 31.88 -20.71
N LEU A 717 -21.45 30.67 -20.82
CA LEU A 717 -22.40 30.11 -19.86
C LEU A 717 -21.79 29.93 -18.46
N LYS A 718 -20.49 29.62 -18.40
CA LYS A 718 -19.77 29.32 -17.16
C LYS A 718 -18.83 30.44 -16.70
N ALA A 719 -18.92 31.63 -17.29
CA ALA A 719 -18.06 32.78 -17.00
C ALA A 719 -18.10 33.23 -15.52
N THR A 720 -19.21 33.00 -14.83
CA THR A 720 -19.41 33.36 -13.41
C THR A 720 -19.35 32.16 -12.47
N ARG A 721 -18.86 31.01 -12.93
CA ARG A 721 -18.71 29.82 -12.08
C ARG A 721 -17.87 30.15 -10.84
N GLN A 722 -18.25 29.59 -9.70
CA GLN A 722 -17.45 29.65 -8.49
C GLN A 722 -16.14 28.89 -8.70
N THR A 723 -15.06 29.38 -8.09
CA THR A 723 -13.80 28.66 -8.07
C THR A 723 -13.83 27.62 -6.96
N ALA A 724 -13.50 26.37 -7.29
CA ALA A 724 -13.38 25.30 -6.31
C ALA A 724 -12.00 24.64 -6.39
N LEU A 725 -11.50 24.16 -5.25
CA LEU A 725 -10.29 23.37 -5.14
C LEU A 725 -10.63 21.93 -4.84
N TYR A 726 -10.01 21.00 -5.55
CA TYR A 726 -10.16 19.57 -5.32
C TYR A 726 -8.83 18.96 -4.89
N VAL A 727 -8.84 18.18 -3.81
CA VAL A 727 -7.64 17.52 -3.29
C VAL A 727 -8.01 16.18 -2.65
N GLY A 728 -7.23 15.14 -2.95
CA GLY A 728 -7.32 13.85 -2.28
C GLY A 728 -6.69 13.88 -0.89
N ALA A 729 -7.26 13.13 0.05
CA ALA A 729 -6.70 12.91 1.37
C ALA A 729 -6.71 11.43 1.81
N ARG A 730 -5.87 11.11 2.79
CA ARG A 730 -5.74 9.76 3.40
C ARG A 730 -6.87 9.37 4.35
N ASP A 731 -7.96 10.11 4.38
CA ASP A 731 -9.19 9.67 5.04
C ASP A 731 -10.12 8.92 4.07
N GLY A 732 -9.68 8.68 2.83
CA GLY A 732 -10.42 7.95 1.79
C GLY A 732 -11.31 8.86 0.95
N MET A 733 -11.14 10.17 1.06
CA MET A 733 -12.00 11.16 0.41
C MET A 733 -11.23 12.05 -0.57
N LEU A 734 -11.90 12.37 -1.67
CA LEU A 734 -11.62 13.56 -2.46
C LEU A 734 -12.44 14.73 -1.89
N HIS A 735 -11.78 15.80 -1.46
CA HIS A 735 -12.43 16.98 -0.89
C HIS A 735 -12.56 18.11 -1.90
N ALA A 736 -13.66 18.86 -1.83
CA ALA A 736 -13.90 20.10 -2.56
C ALA A 736 -14.01 21.28 -1.59
N PHE A 737 -13.22 22.33 -1.84
CA PHE A 737 -13.19 23.54 -1.00
C PHE A 737 -13.53 24.80 -1.79
N ASP A 738 -14.18 25.75 -1.13
CA ASP A 738 -14.45 27.08 -1.67
C ASP A 738 -13.15 27.88 -1.86
N ALA A 739 -12.84 28.19 -3.11
CA ALA A 739 -11.67 28.95 -3.52
C ALA A 739 -12.04 30.32 -4.11
N GLY A 740 -13.26 30.79 -3.89
CA GLY A 740 -13.69 32.16 -4.21
C GLY A 740 -14.20 32.33 -5.64
N LYS A 741 -13.98 33.51 -6.22
CA LYS A 741 -14.57 33.89 -7.52
C LYS A 741 -13.54 34.43 -8.49
N PHE A 742 -12.79 33.53 -9.12
CA PHE A 742 -11.84 33.89 -10.17
C PHE A 742 -12.57 34.29 -11.46
N ARG A 743 -12.00 35.27 -12.18
CA ARG A 743 -12.45 35.76 -13.48
C ARG A 743 -11.26 35.89 -14.43
N HIS A 744 -11.46 35.47 -15.67
CA HIS A 744 -10.50 35.71 -16.75
C HIS A 744 -10.51 37.19 -17.17
N GLY A 745 -9.34 37.69 -17.56
CA GLY A 745 -9.20 39.05 -18.09
C GLY A 745 -8.83 40.09 -17.03
N ASN A 746 -9.27 41.32 -17.27
CA ASN A 746 -8.88 42.48 -16.46
C ASN A 746 -9.98 42.90 -15.49
N ASN A 747 -9.62 43.22 -14.25
CA ASN A 747 -10.53 43.91 -13.34
C ASN A 747 -10.65 45.39 -13.73
N GLY A 748 -11.88 45.90 -13.80
CA GLY A 748 -12.14 47.32 -14.09
C GLY A 748 -11.81 48.24 -12.92
N ASP A 749 -11.73 47.69 -11.70
CA ASP A 749 -11.58 48.44 -10.46
C ASP A 749 -10.12 48.66 -10.05
N THR A 750 -9.18 47.95 -10.67
CA THR A 750 -7.74 48.13 -10.45
C THR A 750 -7.16 49.23 -11.33
N ALA A 751 -6.14 49.93 -10.82
CA ALA A 751 -5.50 51.04 -11.52
C ALA A 751 -4.57 50.59 -12.68
N PHE A 752 -4.36 49.29 -12.82
CA PHE A 752 -3.48 48.66 -13.79
C PHE A 752 -4.17 47.45 -14.40
N LYS A 753 -3.63 46.94 -15.52
CA LYS A 753 -4.20 45.75 -16.15
C LYS A 753 -3.75 44.49 -15.44
N GLU A 754 -4.68 43.67 -14.95
CA GLU A 754 -4.39 42.30 -14.49
C GLU A 754 -4.24 41.35 -15.68
N ASN A 755 -3.06 40.74 -15.81
CA ASN A 755 -2.67 39.93 -16.98
C ASN A 755 -2.93 38.43 -16.78
N ARG A 756 -3.23 37.99 -15.56
CA ARG A 756 -3.42 36.58 -15.17
C ARG A 756 -4.81 36.27 -14.61
N GLY A 757 -5.79 37.14 -14.91
CA GLY A 757 -7.11 37.10 -14.28
C GLY A 757 -7.09 37.74 -12.90
N TYR A 758 -8.26 37.78 -12.27
CA TYR A 758 -8.49 38.42 -10.98
C TYR A 758 -9.56 37.69 -10.19
N PHE A 759 -9.58 37.87 -8.88
CA PHE A 759 -10.71 37.47 -8.04
C PHE A 759 -11.70 38.62 -7.94
N GLU A 760 -13.00 38.36 -8.07
CA GLU A 760 -14.06 39.37 -8.07
C GLU A 760 -14.06 40.18 -6.76
N TRP A 761 -14.12 41.51 -6.87
CA TRP A 761 -14.14 42.40 -5.70
C TRP A 761 -15.59 42.58 -5.25
N GLN A 762 -15.83 42.44 -3.95
CA GLN A 762 -17.16 42.49 -3.35
C GLN A 762 -17.18 43.30 -2.05
N ASP A 763 -18.32 43.91 -1.76
CA ASP A 763 -18.55 44.59 -0.47
C ASP A 763 -18.65 43.56 0.66
N ARG A 764 -17.63 43.57 1.53
CA ARG A 764 -17.46 42.76 2.73
C ARG A 764 -17.56 43.60 4.00
N SER A 765 -18.23 44.76 3.98
CA SER A 765 -18.38 45.63 5.15
C SER A 765 -19.06 44.95 6.36
N GLY A 766 -19.80 43.85 6.14
CA GLY A 766 -20.43 43.05 7.20
C GLY A 766 -19.53 41.97 7.81
N ASP A 767 -18.48 41.56 7.12
CA ASP A 767 -17.52 40.52 7.53
C ASP A 767 -16.19 40.77 6.79
N CYS A 768 -15.41 41.72 7.32
CA CYS A 768 -14.23 42.24 6.65
C CYS A 768 -13.00 41.40 6.96
N PRO A 769 -12.42 40.71 5.95
CA PRO A 769 -11.23 39.91 6.16
C PRO A 769 -9.99 40.78 6.41
N ASP A 770 -9.04 40.28 7.19
CA ASP A 770 -7.80 41.00 7.54
C ASP A 770 -7.00 41.41 6.29
N TYR A 771 -6.96 40.56 5.27
CA TYR A 771 -6.26 40.82 3.99
C TYR A 771 -6.84 42.00 3.21
N CYS A 772 -8.02 42.52 3.58
CA CYS A 772 -8.61 43.71 2.98
C CYS A 772 -8.21 45.02 3.67
N SER A 773 -7.34 44.96 4.68
CA SER A 773 -6.65 46.14 5.26
C SER A 773 -7.60 47.28 5.68
N GLY A 774 -8.82 46.94 6.08
CA GLY A 774 -9.86 47.89 6.50
C GLY A 774 -10.66 48.57 5.37
N ASP A 775 -10.30 48.37 4.10
CA ASP A 775 -11.14 48.75 2.95
C ASP A 775 -12.01 47.58 2.51
N CYS A 776 -13.09 47.40 3.26
CA CYS A 776 -14.01 46.28 3.12
C CYS A 776 -15.05 46.52 2.02
N SER A 777 -15.09 47.71 1.42
CA SER A 777 -16.11 48.06 0.42
C SER A 777 -15.89 47.39 -0.93
N ASP A 778 -14.63 47.05 -1.24
CA ASP A 778 -14.21 46.40 -2.49
C ASP A 778 -13.14 45.33 -2.21
N CYS A 779 -13.53 44.22 -1.58
CA CYS A 779 -12.61 43.19 -1.10
C CYS A 779 -12.56 41.99 -2.07
N PRO A 780 -11.37 41.52 -2.53
CA PRO A 780 -11.27 40.34 -3.39
C PRO A 780 -11.83 39.08 -2.73
N ASP A 781 -12.60 38.30 -3.48
CA ASP A 781 -13.18 37.03 -3.05
C ASP A 781 -12.22 35.86 -3.27
N TYR A 782 -11.32 35.62 -2.31
CA TYR A 782 -10.38 34.49 -2.30
C TYR A 782 -10.98 33.18 -1.77
N GLY A 783 -12.29 33.17 -1.52
CA GLY A 783 -12.97 32.05 -0.89
C GLY A 783 -12.73 31.98 0.61
N THR A 784 -13.40 31.02 1.21
CA THR A 784 -13.45 30.83 2.67
C THR A 784 -12.64 29.62 3.14
N GLY A 785 -12.23 28.74 2.22
CA GLY A 785 -11.66 27.43 2.57
C GLY A 785 -12.69 26.46 3.18
N GLU A 786 -13.99 26.78 3.13
CA GLU A 786 -15.05 25.88 3.60
C GLU A 786 -15.18 24.64 2.69
N GLU A 787 -15.37 23.47 3.29
CA GLU A 787 -15.65 22.24 2.57
C GLU A 787 -17.06 22.30 1.95
N LEU A 788 -17.11 22.32 0.61
CA LEU A 788 -18.33 22.25 -0.20
C LEU A 788 -18.93 20.84 -0.13
N TRP A 789 -18.09 19.84 -0.37
CA TRP A 789 -18.41 18.42 -0.26
C TRP A 789 -17.12 17.58 -0.19
N ALA A 790 -17.27 16.33 0.19
CA ALA A 790 -16.24 15.30 0.05
C ALA A 790 -16.85 14.08 -0.66
N PHE A 791 -16.04 13.30 -1.38
CA PHE A 791 -16.49 12.15 -2.17
C PHE A 791 -15.71 10.89 -1.81
N ILE A 792 -16.42 9.78 -1.56
CA ILE A 792 -15.87 8.44 -1.32
C ILE A 792 -16.19 7.56 -2.54
N PRO A 793 -15.18 7.06 -3.28
CA PRO A 793 -15.36 6.08 -4.36
C PRO A 793 -16.06 4.80 -3.88
N ALA A 794 -16.78 4.10 -4.76
CA ALA A 794 -17.57 2.93 -4.35
C ALA A 794 -16.69 1.79 -3.84
N ASN A 795 -15.54 1.54 -4.48
CA ASN A 795 -14.57 0.52 -4.07
C ASN A 795 -14.01 0.75 -2.65
N LEU A 796 -13.90 2.00 -2.20
CA LEU A 796 -13.34 2.33 -0.88
C LEU A 796 -14.31 2.14 0.28
N ILE A 797 -15.62 2.11 0.04
CA ILE A 797 -16.64 2.01 1.10
C ILE A 797 -16.41 0.81 2.05
N PRO A 798 -16.19 -0.44 1.56
CA PRO A 798 -15.90 -1.57 2.45
C PRO A 798 -14.55 -1.45 3.16
N ARG A 799 -13.61 -0.69 2.59
CA ARG A 799 -12.24 -0.52 3.12
C ARG A 799 -12.16 0.54 4.22
N LEU A 800 -13.20 1.35 4.43
CA LEU A 800 -13.25 2.35 5.50
C LEU A 800 -13.11 1.74 6.91
N LYS A 801 -13.54 0.48 7.11
CA LYS A 801 -13.33 -0.27 8.36
C LYS A 801 -11.84 -0.48 8.67
N ASN A 802 -11.00 -0.57 7.64
CA ASN A 802 -9.56 -0.74 7.78
C ASN A 802 -8.87 0.55 8.26
N ASN A 803 -9.42 1.73 7.94
CA ASN A 803 -8.89 3.00 8.45
C ASN A 803 -9.07 3.11 9.98
N LEU A 804 -10.19 2.64 10.51
CA LEU A 804 -10.44 2.56 11.96
C LEU A 804 -9.52 1.54 12.61
N ARG A 805 -9.49 0.31 12.07
CA ARG A 805 -8.69 -0.80 12.61
C ARG A 805 -7.19 -0.60 12.38
N LYS A 806 -6.79 0.42 11.61
CA LYS A 806 -5.44 0.60 11.06
C LYS A 806 -4.95 -0.69 10.36
N ALA A 807 -5.86 -1.46 9.78
CA ALA A 807 -5.54 -2.72 9.12
C ALA A 807 -4.76 -2.47 7.83
N ASP A 808 -4.32 -3.53 7.17
CA ASP A 808 -3.78 -3.38 5.82
C ASP A 808 -4.90 -3.01 4.83
N ASP A 809 -4.54 -2.59 3.61
CA ASP A 809 -5.49 -2.16 2.59
C ASP A 809 -6.44 -1.01 3.02
N GLN A 810 -5.85 0.04 3.60
CA GLN A 810 -6.56 1.24 4.05
C GLN A 810 -7.12 2.06 2.87
N ALA A 811 -8.29 2.63 3.07
CA ALA A 811 -8.95 3.46 2.07
C ALA A 811 -8.33 4.86 1.98
N TYR A 812 -7.55 5.14 0.92
CA TYR A 812 -6.95 6.46 0.65
C TYR A 812 -7.29 7.01 -0.73
N VAL A 813 -7.33 8.33 -0.83
CA VAL A 813 -7.30 9.06 -2.10
C VAL A 813 -6.07 9.96 -2.05
N ASP A 814 -4.88 9.44 -2.37
CA ASP A 814 -3.63 10.20 -2.24
C ASP A 814 -3.17 10.83 -3.57
N ALA A 815 -3.86 10.53 -4.66
CA ALA A 815 -3.41 10.92 -6.00
C ALA A 815 -3.93 12.31 -6.42
N SER A 816 -3.16 13.04 -7.24
CA SER A 816 -3.60 14.38 -7.69
C SER A 816 -4.75 14.29 -8.69
N PRO A 817 -5.86 15.01 -8.44
CA PRO A 817 -6.97 15.05 -9.37
C PRO A 817 -6.62 15.83 -10.65
N ALA A 818 -7.02 15.32 -11.82
CA ALA A 818 -6.97 16.01 -13.10
C ALA A 818 -8.34 16.63 -13.44
N ILE A 819 -8.33 17.82 -14.02
CA ILE A 819 -9.54 18.54 -14.42
C ILE A 819 -9.44 18.96 -15.88
N ALA A 820 -10.53 18.80 -16.64
CA ALA A 820 -10.61 19.25 -18.02
C ALA A 820 -12.05 19.52 -18.46
N ASP A 821 -12.23 20.45 -19.40
CA ASP A 821 -13.49 20.62 -20.11
C ASP A 821 -13.54 19.67 -21.32
N VAL A 822 -14.56 18.82 -21.38
CA VAL A 822 -14.73 17.77 -22.39
C VAL A 822 -16.10 17.83 -23.02
N PHE A 823 -16.21 17.34 -24.26
CA PHE A 823 -17.50 17.22 -24.96
C PHE A 823 -17.94 15.76 -24.98
N THR A 824 -18.98 15.44 -24.20
CA THR A 824 -19.56 14.10 -24.12
C THR A 824 -21.09 14.18 -23.99
N ASP A 825 -21.81 13.15 -24.42
CA ASP A 825 -23.28 13.10 -24.41
C ASP A 825 -23.96 14.31 -25.08
N GLY A 826 -23.30 14.91 -26.08
CA GLY A 826 -23.80 16.08 -26.80
C GLY A 826 -23.70 17.41 -26.06
N GLN A 827 -22.95 17.49 -24.95
CA GLN A 827 -22.79 18.70 -24.15
C GLN A 827 -21.36 18.87 -23.61
N TRP A 828 -20.99 20.11 -23.32
CA TRP A 828 -19.74 20.44 -22.65
C TRP A 828 -19.88 20.22 -21.14
N LYS A 829 -18.96 19.43 -20.58
CA LYS A 829 -18.85 19.15 -19.14
C LYS A 829 -17.45 19.51 -18.65
N THR A 830 -17.32 19.97 -17.42
CA THR A 830 -16.04 19.97 -16.69
C THR A 830 -15.96 18.67 -15.92
N VAL A 831 -15.02 17.80 -16.26
CA VAL A 831 -14.80 16.54 -15.56
C VAL A 831 -13.62 16.65 -14.60
N LEU A 832 -13.74 15.97 -13.47
CA LEU A 832 -12.69 15.78 -12.48
C LEU A 832 -12.39 14.29 -12.37
N LEU A 833 -11.14 13.93 -12.50
CA LEU A 833 -10.67 12.56 -12.51
C LEU A 833 -9.63 12.41 -11.42
N SER A 834 -9.75 11.42 -10.55
CA SER A 834 -8.74 11.14 -9.53
C SER A 834 -8.58 9.64 -9.36
N ALA A 835 -7.60 9.23 -8.55
CA ALA A 835 -7.38 7.85 -8.18
C ALA A 835 -6.97 7.72 -6.72
N GLU A 836 -6.92 6.49 -6.27
CA GLU A 836 -6.55 6.13 -4.90
C GLU A 836 -5.05 6.35 -4.63
N GLY A 837 -4.22 6.28 -5.68
CA GLY A 837 -2.76 6.46 -5.58
C GLY A 837 -2.13 5.32 -4.79
N ASN A 838 -1.36 5.65 -3.75
CA ASN A 838 -0.87 4.63 -2.81
C ASN A 838 -2.00 3.92 -2.04
N GLY A 839 -3.23 4.47 -2.10
CA GLY A 839 -4.42 3.91 -1.50
C GLY A 839 -5.04 2.71 -2.21
N GLY A 840 -4.65 2.38 -3.44
CA GLY A 840 -5.27 1.25 -4.15
C GLY A 840 -5.12 1.32 -5.66
N ASP A 841 -6.06 0.71 -6.37
CA ASP A 841 -5.94 0.31 -7.78
C ASP A 841 -7.07 0.89 -8.66
N THR A 842 -7.83 1.85 -8.11
CA THR A 842 -9.03 2.40 -8.74
C THR A 842 -8.86 3.86 -9.15
N VAL A 843 -9.38 4.18 -10.33
CA VAL A 843 -9.57 5.54 -10.87
C VAL A 843 -11.06 5.83 -10.95
N PHE A 844 -11.47 7.05 -10.64
CA PHE A 844 -12.86 7.49 -10.74
C PHE A 844 -13.00 8.86 -11.39
N CYS A 845 -14.15 9.10 -12.02
CA CYS A 845 -14.46 10.34 -12.71
C CYS A 845 -15.80 10.95 -12.25
N LEU A 846 -15.80 12.26 -12.03
CA LEU A 846 -16.94 13.08 -11.64
C LEU A 846 -17.21 14.16 -12.68
N ASP A 847 -18.48 14.50 -12.89
CA ASP A 847 -18.89 15.74 -13.53
C ASP A 847 -18.97 16.84 -12.47
N VAL A 848 -18.09 17.83 -12.57
CA VAL A 848 -18.00 19.02 -11.70
C VAL A 848 -18.31 20.32 -12.47
N THR A 849 -19.11 20.21 -13.53
CA THR A 849 -19.60 21.37 -14.30
C THR A 849 -20.32 22.38 -13.42
N ASP A 850 -20.97 21.90 -12.37
CA ASP A 850 -21.41 22.67 -11.20
C ASP A 850 -20.54 22.26 -9.98
N PRO A 851 -19.64 23.13 -9.50
CA PRO A 851 -18.73 22.79 -8.41
C PRO A 851 -19.41 22.47 -7.08
N GLU A 852 -20.67 22.89 -6.87
CA GLU A 852 -21.42 22.61 -5.63
C GLU A 852 -22.18 21.27 -5.69
N ASN A 853 -22.51 20.80 -6.90
CA ASN A 853 -23.39 19.64 -7.13
C ASN A 853 -22.75 18.67 -8.13
N PRO A 854 -21.74 17.88 -7.70
CA PRO A 854 -21.08 16.92 -8.58
C PRO A 854 -22.00 15.75 -8.93
N ASN A 855 -21.71 15.07 -10.03
CA ASN A 855 -22.30 13.77 -10.37
C ASN A 855 -21.22 12.71 -10.60
N PHE A 856 -21.50 11.46 -10.23
CA PHE A 856 -20.62 10.34 -10.55
C PHE A 856 -20.76 9.96 -12.02
N LEU A 857 -19.65 9.71 -12.70
CA LEU A 857 -19.66 9.23 -14.08
C LEU A 857 -19.35 7.74 -14.14
N TRP A 858 -18.19 7.34 -13.66
CA TRP A 858 -17.69 5.96 -13.69
C TRP A 858 -16.47 5.80 -12.79
N GLU A 859 -16.11 4.55 -12.54
CA GLU A 859 -14.83 4.13 -11.96
C GLU A 859 -14.28 2.94 -12.74
N PHE A 860 -12.97 2.80 -12.74
CA PHE A 860 -12.21 1.74 -13.41
C PHE A 860 -11.12 1.26 -12.45
N ALA A 861 -11.01 -0.06 -12.30
CA ALA A 861 -9.99 -0.69 -11.47
C ALA A 861 -9.26 -1.78 -12.25
N ASP A 862 -7.97 -1.92 -11.97
CA ASP A 862 -7.10 -2.95 -12.53
C ASP A 862 -5.93 -3.15 -11.54
N PRO A 863 -5.60 -4.39 -11.12
CA PRO A 863 -4.51 -4.65 -10.19
C PRO A 863 -3.18 -4.00 -10.59
N ASP A 864 -2.90 -3.88 -11.89
CA ASP A 864 -1.68 -3.25 -12.39
C ASP A 864 -1.68 -1.73 -12.25
N LEU A 865 -2.74 -1.10 -11.74
CA LEU A 865 -2.75 0.30 -11.31
C LEU A 865 -2.24 0.47 -9.86
N PHE A 866 -2.22 -0.61 -9.08
CA PHE A 866 -1.86 -0.55 -7.67
C PHE A 866 -0.45 0.01 -7.46
N ARG A 867 -0.33 0.92 -6.47
CA ARG A 867 0.94 1.55 -6.09
C ARG A 867 1.68 2.08 -7.31
N SER A 868 0.99 2.81 -8.19
CA SER A 868 1.65 3.60 -9.22
C SER A 868 2.64 4.56 -8.54
N ARG A 869 3.91 4.18 -8.55
CA ARG A 869 5.06 4.84 -7.92
C ARG A 869 5.45 6.11 -8.68
N SER A 870 4.47 6.97 -9.00
CA SER A 870 4.62 8.19 -9.77
C SER A 870 4.35 9.44 -8.92
N SER A 871 5.30 10.39 -8.93
CA SER A 871 5.12 11.79 -8.50
C SER A 871 3.96 12.46 -9.29
N PRO A 872 3.28 13.50 -8.77
CA PRO A 872 1.87 13.46 -8.47
C PRO A 872 1.03 14.07 -9.61
N SER A 873 0.61 13.25 -10.58
CA SER A 873 -0.70 13.40 -11.24
C SER A 873 -1.05 12.19 -12.09
N VAL A 874 -2.26 11.70 -11.85
CA VAL A 874 -2.74 10.39 -12.29
C VAL A 874 -3.00 10.33 -13.79
N ALA A 875 -3.41 11.43 -14.40
CA ALA A 875 -3.72 11.44 -15.82
C ALA A 875 -3.59 12.82 -16.47
N GLN A 876 -3.19 12.82 -17.75
CA GLN A 876 -3.47 13.92 -18.66
C GLN A 876 -4.77 13.60 -19.40
N ILE A 877 -5.63 14.60 -19.58
CA ILE A 877 -6.87 14.47 -20.35
C ILE A 877 -6.70 15.24 -21.65
N GLY A 878 -7.00 14.61 -22.77
CA GLY A 878 -7.08 15.35 -24.03
C GLY A 878 -7.73 14.59 -25.16
N ARG A 879 -7.65 15.19 -26.34
CA ARG A 879 -8.38 14.75 -27.53
C ARG A 879 -7.51 13.86 -28.39
N ILE A 880 -8.06 12.74 -28.84
CA ILE A 880 -7.42 11.86 -29.81
C ILE A 880 -8.37 11.55 -30.97
N VAL A 881 -7.81 10.94 -32.02
CA VAL A 881 -8.58 10.28 -33.06
C VAL A 881 -8.41 8.77 -32.94
N ASP A 882 -9.51 8.05 -32.79
CA ASP A 882 -9.53 6.59 -32.80
C ASP A 882 -10.58 6.09 -33.80
N GLY A 883 -10.17 5.26 -34.75
CA GLY A 883 -11.05 4.76 -35.82
C GLY A 883 -11.71 5.85 -36.68
N GLY A 884 -11.12 7.04 -36.78
CA GLY A 884 -11.71 8.21 -37.45
C GLY A 884 -12.77 8.95 -36.61
N THR A 885 -12.88 8.63 -35.32
CA THR A 885 -13.79 9.31 -34.38
C THR A 885 -13.00 10.08 -33.33
N THR A 886 -13.45 11.30 -33.03
CA THR A 886 -12.92 12.09 -31.92
C THR A 886 -13.31 11.45 -30.60
N LYS A 887 -12.33 11.25 -29.71
CA LYS A 887 -12.55 10.81 -28.34
C LYS A 887 -11.80 11.70 -27.36
N TRP A 888 -12.39 11.91 -26.19
CA TRP A 888 -11.71 12.47 -25.02
C TRP A 888 -11.18 11.32 -24.19
N VAL A 889 -9.88 11.32 -23.92
CA VAL A 889 -9.18 10.21 -23.29
C VAL A 889 -8.34 10.72 -22.13
N ALA A 890 -8.38 9.96 -21.02
CA ALA A 890 -7.41 10.06 -19.95
C ALA A 890 -6.29 9.05 -20.16
N PHE A 891 -5.06 9.50 -19.95
CA PHE A 891 -3.84 8.67 -20.06
C PHE A 891 -3.30 8.34 -18.67
N PHE A 892 -3.23 7.05 -18.32
CA PHE A 892 -2.68 6.56 -17.05
C PHE A 892 -1.51 5.65 -17.31
N VAL A 893 -0.64 5.52 -16.32
CA VAL A 893 0.48 4.59 -16.35
C VAL A 893 0.18 3.41 -15.42
N SER A 894 0.68 2.21 -15.75
CA SER A 894 0.63 1.08 -14.81
C SER A 894 1.58 1.32 -13.62
N GLY A 895 1.27 0.74 -12.47
CA GLY A 895 2.16 0.68 -11.31
C GLY A 895 3.20 -0.43 -11.41
N LYS A 896 3.70 -0.86 -10.24
CA LYS A 896 4.67 -1.95 -10.13
C LYS A 896 3.96 -3.29 -10.30
N THR A 897 4.38 -4.07 -11.29
CA THR A 897 3.88 -5.41 -11.55
C THR A 897 4.82 -6.42 -10.90
N TYR A 898 4.29 -7.47 -10.27
CA TYR A 898 5.10 -8.52 -9.65
C TYR A 898 5.62 -9.54 -10.68
N ASP A 899 5.03 -9.57 -11.87
CA ASP A 899 5.59 -10.26 -13.03
C ASP A 899 6.74 -9.42 -13.64
N ALA A 900 7.98 -9.85 -13.41
CA ALA A 900 9.18 -9.23 -13.94
C ALA A 900 9.31 -9.32 -15.48
N THR A 901 8.48 -10.14 -16.14
CA THR A 901 8.43 -10.25 -17.60
C THR A 901 7.46 -9.25 -18.24
N LEU A 902 6.55 -8.66 -17.46
CA LEU A 902 5.60 -7.69 -17.97
C LEU A 902 6.28 -6.34 -18.25
N TYR A 903 5.90 -5.72 -19.37
CA TYR A 903 6.40 -4.40 -19.73
C TYR A 903 5.57 -3.30 -19.06
N PRO A 904 6.18 -2.14 -18.73
CA PRO A 904 5.43 -0.96 -18.31
C PRO A 904 4.38 -0.62 -19.36
N SER A 905 3.21 -0.13 -18.93
CA SER A 905 2.10 0.13 -19.84
C SER A 905 1.40 1.46 -19.59
N ILE A 906 0.71 1.96 -20.63
CA ILE A 906 -0.15 3.13 -20.56
C ILE A 906 -1.59 2.73 -20.90
N TYR A 907 -2.52 3.12 -20.03
CA TYR A 907 -3.96 3.02 -20.26
C TYR A 907 -4.48 4.29 -20.93
N MET A 908 -5.33 4.09 -21.93
CA MET A 908 -6.14 5.11 -22.58
C MET A 908 -7.60 4.83 -22.24
N ILE A 909 -8.18 5.62 -21.33
CA ILE A 909 -9.57 5.44 -20.87
C ILE A 909 -10.46 6.50 -21.51
N ASN A 910 -11.60 6.07 -22.04
CA ASN A 910 -12.61 6.98 -22.57
C ASN A 910 -13.28 7.75 -21.43
N ILE A 911 -13.20 9.08 -21.48
CA ILE A 911 -13.79 9.95 -20.45
C ILE A 911 -15.32 9.82 -20.38
N ALA A 912 -15.98 9.45 -21.48
CA ALA A 912 -17.44 9.39 -21.51
C ALA A 912 -18.02 8.30 -20.60
N ASP A 913 -17.35 7.15 -20.49
CA ASP A 913 -17.93 5.94 -19.90
C ASP A 913 -16.94 5.07 -19.10
N GLY A 914 -15.66 5.44 -19.02
CA GLY A 914 -14.65 4.68 -18.28
C GLY A 914 -14.14 3.44 -19.02
N SER A 915 -14.55 3.22 -20.28
CA SER A 915 -14.09 2.07 -21.05
C SER A 915 -12.63 2.22 -21.50
N VAL A 916 -11.89 1.11 -21.48
CA VAL A 916 -10.52 1.06 -21.99
C VAL A 916 -10.55 1.18 -23.52
N VAL A 917 -10.04 2.30 -24.06
CA VAL A 917 -9.80 2.47 -25.50
C VAL A 917 -8.63 1.61 -25.93
N ARG A 918 -7.54 1.65 -25.15
CA ARG A 918 -6.33 0.86 -25.40
C ARG A 918 -5.50 0.74 -24.13
N ARG A 919 -4.90 -0.43 -23.90
CA ARG A 919 -3.71 -0.58 -23.06
C ARG A 919 -2.50 -0.78 -23.98
N ILE A 920 -1.46 0.03 -23.80
CA ILE A 920 -0.25 0.01 -24.62
C ILE A 920 0.90 -0.48 -23.74
N PHE A 921 1.37 -1.70 -23.97
CA PHE A 921 2.61 -2.22 -23.36
C PHE A 921 3.82 -1.62 -24.09
N LEU A 922 4.80 -1.11 -23.33
CA LEU A 922 5.97 -0.42 -23.85
C LEU A 922 7.13 -1.40 -24.13
N ASP A 923 6.87 -2.38 -24.99
CA ASP A 923 7.75 -3.52 -25.28
C ASP A 923 8.82 -3.27 -26.37
N SER A 924 9.07 -2.01 -26.71
CA SER A 924 9.95 -1.65 -27.83
C SER A 924 11.46 -1.85 -27.55
N ASP A 925 11.83 -2.09 -26.29
CA ASP A 925 13.19 -2.41 -25.86
C ASP A 925 13.15 -3.53 -24.83
N ALA A 926 13.94 -4.59 -25.04
CA ALA A 926 13.89 -5.78 -24.18
C ALA A 926 14.30 -5.48 -22.73
N GLY A 927 15.18 -4.52 -22.51
CA GLY A 927 15.60 -4.17 -21.15
C GLY A 927 14.61 -3.25 -20.41
N GLY A 928 13.47 -2.93 -21.02
CA GLY A 928 12.34 -2.28 -20.36
C GLY A 928 11.45 -3.23 -19.55
N ALA A 929 11.62 -4.56 -19.66
CA ALA A 929 10.83 -5.55 -18.94
C ALA A 929 10.97 -5.41 -17.41
N GLY A 930 9.89 -5.64 -16.68
CA GLY A 930 9.82 -5.46 -15.23
C GLY A 930 10.03 -4.00 -14.79
N GLY A 931 9.85 -3.06 -15.71
CA GLY A 931 9.95 -1.63 -15.46
C GLY A 931 8.63 -1.02 -15.00
N VAL A 932 8.74 0.03 -14.20
CA VAL A 932 7.63 0.86 -13.75
C VAL A 932 7.69 2.17 -14.52
N PRO A 933 6.63 2.54 -15.26
CA PRO A 933 6.52 3.87 -15.84
C PRO A 933 6.33 4.88 -14.72
N SER A 934 7.00 6.03 -14.79
CA SER A 934 6.99 7.00 -13.69
C SER A 934 6.63 8.41 -14.12
N GLY A 935 5.93 9.10 -13.24
CA GLY A 935 5.40 10.44 -13.45
C GLY A 935 4.18 10.49 -14.37
N GLN A 936 3.70 11.70 -14.60
CA GLN A 936 2.61 11.98 -15.52
C GLN A 936 3.10 11.88 -16.98
N PRO A 937 2.36 11.21 -17.89
CA PRO A 937 2.72 11.16 -19.29
C PRO A 937 2.63 12.54 -19.95
N THR A 938 3.63 12.90 -20.74
CA THR A 938 3.67 14.17 -21.45
C THR A 938 3.01 14.05 -22.82
N ILE A 939 1.77 14.54 -22.90
CA ILE A 939 0.96 14.56 -24.13
C ILE A 939 1.27 15.80 -24.98
N ILE A 940 1.36 15.63 -26.29
CA ILE A 940 1.68 16.71 -27.24
C ILE A 940 0.78 16.63 -28.47
N ASP A 941 0.19 17.77 -28.84
CA ASP A 941 -0.31 18.06 -30.20
C ASP A 941 0.82 18.77 -30.96
N SER A 942 1.59 18.01 -31.75
CA SER A 942 2.82 18.54 -32.33
C SER A 942 2.56 19.44 -33.53
N ASP A 943 1.50 19.27 -34.32
CA ASP A 943 1.22 20.12 -35.49
C ASP A 943 0.17 21.22 -35.26
N GLY A 944 -0.43 21.29 -34.07
CA GLY A 944 -1.41 22.31 -33.70
C GLY A 944 -2.76 22.11 -34.39
N ASN A 945 -3.16 20.85 -34.64
CA ASN A 945 -4.45 20.56 -35.26
C ASN A 945 -5.60 20.37 -34.23
N GLY A 946 -5.29 20.27 -32.94
CA GLY A 946 -6.22 20.08 -31.84
C GLY A 946 -6.33 18.64 -31.33
N TYR A 947 -5.51 17.72 -31.83
CA TYR A 947 -5.46 16.31 -31.43
C TYR A 947 -4.04 15.92 -30.99
N ILE A 948 -3.95 15.11 -29.95
CA ILE A 948 -2.69 14.59 -29.44
C ILE A 948 -2.13 13.59 -30.45
N ASP A 949 -0.86 13.75 -30.80
CA ASP A 949 -0.14 12.87 -31.74
C ASP A 949 1.09 12.19 -31.11
N ARG A 950 1.58 12.68 -29.98
CA ARG A 950 2.74 12.12 -29.27
C ARG A 950 2.52 12.08 -27.76
N VAL A 951 3.01 11.02 -27.14
CA VAL A 951 3.09 10.88 -25.67
C VAL A 951 4.50 10.46 -25.28
N TYR A 952 5.09 11.11 -24.27
CA TYR A 952 6.41 10.76 -23.73
C TYR A 952 6.33 10.34 -22.28
N ILE A 953 7.05 9.29 -21.89
CA ILE A 953 7.05 8.76 -20.53
C ILE A 953 8.41 8.11 -20.19
N GLY A 954 8.91 8.35 -18.98
CA GLY A 954 10.10 7.69 -18.44
C GLY A 954 9.76 6.43 -17.67
N SER A 955 10.75 5.55 -17.47
CA SER A 955 10.62 4.40 -16.56
C SER A 955 11.75 4.34 -15.54
N ASP A 956 11.54 3.58 -14.46
CA ASP A 956 12.58 3.23 -13.48
C ASP A 956 13.74 2.42 -14.10
N LYS A 957 13.53 1.79 -15.26
CA LYS A 957 14.60 1.20 -16.08
C LYS A 957 15.40 2.25 -16.87
N GLY A 958 15.10 3.53 -16.77
CA GLY A 958 15.82 4.60 -17.47
C GLY A 958 15.51 4.75 -18.97
N ARG A 959 14.41 4.14 -19.45
CA ARG A 959 13.97 4.27 -20.84
C ARG A 959 13.03 5.46 -20.94
N LEU A 960 13.26 6.33 -21.92
CA LEU A 960 12.34 7.38 -22.32
C LEU A 960 11.56 6.89 -23.55
N TYR A 961 10.30 6.55 -23.35
CA TYR A 961 9.42 6.07 -24.41
C TYR A 961 8.69 7.22 -25.09
N LYS A 962 8.47 7.06 -26.38
CA LYS A 962 7.56 7.85 -27.21
C LYS A 962 6.48 6.93 -27.73
N ILE A 963 5.22 7.32 -27.57
CA ILE A 963 4.06 6.72 -28.24
C ILE A 963 3.58 7.68 -29.33
N ASN A 964 3.31 7.17 -30.52
CA ASN A 964 2.68 7.91 -31.60
C ASN A 964 1.18 7.56 -31.67
N LEU A 965 0.33 8.58 -31.77
CA LEU A 965 -1.13 8.45 -31.88
C LEU A 965 -1.66 9.02 -33.20
N PRO A 966 -2.64 8.37 -33.85
CA PRO A 966 -3.37 8.96 -34.96
C PRO A 966 -4.09 10.24 -34.53
N ASP A 967 -4.02 11.28 -35.36
CA ASP A 967 -4.51 12.61 -34.99
C ASP A 967 -5.30 13.32 -36.10
N ASP A 968 -5.41 12.71 -37.29
CA ASP A 968 -6.24 13.22 -38.39
C ASP A 968 -7.62 12.52 -38.43
N PRO A 969 -8.72 13.25 -38.15
CA PRO A 969 -10.07 12.67 -38.14
C PRO A 969 -10.61 12.33 -39.54
N ASN A 970 -10.00 12.85 -40.61
CA ASN A 970 -10.44 12.63 -41.98
C ASN A 970 -9.63 11.53 -42.68
N ILE A 971 -8.37 11.31 -42.27
CA ILE A 971 -7.47 10.35 -42.89
C ILE A 971 -6.67 9.62 -41.81
N ASN A 972 -6.90 8.31 -41.64
CA ASN A 972 -6.11 7.51 -40.72
C ASN A 972 -4.73 7.20 -41.34
N LEU A 973 -3.71 8.03 -41.05
CA LEU A 973 -2.43 8.01 -41.75
C LEU A 973 -1.37 7.06 -41.16
N TYR A 974 -1.59 6.43 -40.00
CA TYR A 974 -0.67 5.47 -39.39
C TYR A 974 -1.33 4.80 -38.17
N ALA A 975 -0.80 3.66 -37.72
CA ALA A 975 -1.28 2.99 -36.51
C ALA A 975 -0.53 3.47 -35.26
N ILE A 976 -1.14 3.28 -34.08
CA ILE A 976 -0.47 3.46 -32.80
C ILE A 976 0.78 2.59 -32.76
N ASN A 977 1.92 3.18 -32.40
CA ASN A 977 3.20 2.51 -32.20
C ASN A 977 4.02 3.25 -31.15
N HIS A 978 5.10 2.66 -30.65
CA HIS A 978 6.00 3.29 -29.69
C HIS A 978 7.46 2.88 -29.91
N CYS A 979 8.37 3.65 -29.32
CA CYS A 979 9.82 3.40 -29.34
C CYS A 979 10.51 4.07 -28.14
N VAL A 980 11.70 3.58 -27.78
CA VAL A 980 12.62 4.27 -26.86
C VAL A 980 13.41 5.32 -27.65
N ILE A 981 13.43 6.56 -27.19
CA ILE A 981 14.10 7.67 -27.91
C ILE A 981 15.46 8.07 -27.33
N ASN A 982 15.75 7.72 -26.07
CA ASN A 982 17.06 7.98 -25.45
C ASN A 982 18.06 6.85 -25.78
N GLN A 983 18.40 6.70 -27.06
CA GLN A 983 19.38 5.71 -27.53
C GLN A 983 20.74 6.33 -27.90
N ASP A 984 20.76 7.63 -28.23
CA ASP A 984 21.99 8.40 -28.40
C ASP A 984 22.48 8.91 -27.04
N PHE A 985 23.78 8.79 -26.78
CA PHE A 985 24.41 9.19 -25.52
C PHE A 985 25.67 10.03 -25.75
N MET A 986 25.77 10.62 -26.94
CA MET A 986 26.79 11.58 -27.30
C MET A 986 26.11 12.92 -27.58
N ASP A 987 26.57 13.99 -26.94
CA ASP A 987 26.04 15.33 -27.15
C ASP A 987 26.61 15.99 -28.43
N ASP A 988 26.11 17.19 -28.74
CA ASP A 988 26.53 17.96 -29.92
C ASP A 988 28.02 18.38 -29.89
N GLU A 989 28.63 18.39 -28.69
CA GLU A 989 30.05 18.64 -28.45
C GLU A 989 30.93 17.36 -28.44
N PHE A 990 30.36 16.19 -28.73
CA PHE A 990 31.01 14.88 -28.72
C PHE A 990 31.42 14.36 -27.33
N ASN A 991 30.90 14.91 -26.24
CA ASN A 991 30.99 14.31 -24.91
C ASN A 991 30.07 13.09 -24.84
N ASN A 992 30.47 12.07 -24.07
CA ASN A 992 29.77 10.79 -24.03
C ASN A 992 29.45 10.38 -22.59
N ILE A 993 28.25 9.82 -22.40
CA ILE A 993 27.86 9.19 -21.14
C ILE A 993 28.54 7.80 -21.02
N PRO A 994 29.17 7.49 -19.87
CA PRO A 994 29.74 6.17 -19.59
C PRO A 994 28.70 5.06 -19.79
N ILE A 995 29.11 3.95 -20.41
CA ILE A 995 28.21 2.84 -20.79
C ILE A 995 27.36 2.32 -19.62
N ASN A 996 27.91 2.29 -18.40
CA ASN A 996 27.27 1.83 -17.17
C ASN A 996 26.39 2.88 -16.50
N GLN A 997 26.20 4.07 -17.11
CA GLN A 997 25.43 5.18 -16.55
C GLN A 997 24.36 5.70 -17.54
N ARG A 998 24.14 5.01 -18.66
CA ARG A 998 23.23 5.44 -19.74
C ARG A 998 21.74 5.30 -19.40
N TYR A 999 21.36 4.19 -18.76
CA TYR A 999 19.97 3.88 -18.44
C TYR A 999 19.75 3.94 -16.94
N GLN A 1000 19.87 5.14 -16.38
CA GLN A 1000 19.55 5.39 -14.97
C GLN A 1000 18.06 5.64 -14.80
N PRO A 1001 17.44 5.25 -13.67
CA PRO A 1001 16.01 5.41 -13.44
C PRO A 1001 15.52 6.85 -13.65
N ILE A 1002 14.32 6.97 -14.23
CA ILE A 1002 13.64 8.24 -14.46
C ILE A 1002 12.34 8.22 -13.66
N TYR A 1003 12.29 8.96 -12.55
CA TYR A 1003 11.07 9.11 -11.73
C TYR A 1003 10.30 10.41 -12.00
N SER A 1004 10.99 11.40 -12.56
CA SER A 1004 10.41 12.69 -12.92
C SER A 1004 9.66 12.62 -14.25
N SER A 1005 8.57 13.38 -14.39
CA SER A 1005 7.86 13.47 -15.67
C SER A 1005 8.72 14.26 -16.67
N PRO A 1006 8.90 13.78 -17.92
CA PRO A 1006 9.67 14.52 -18.93
C PRO A 1006 8.97 15.83 -19.30
N VAL A 1007 9.69 16.95 -19.28
CA VAL A 1007 9.17 18.25 -19.72
C VAL A 1007 9.42 18.41 -21.21
N ALA A 1008 8.41 18.82 -21.98
CA ALA A 1008 8.54 19.04 -23.42
C ALA A 1008 8.38 20.51 -23.82
N VAL A 1009 9.31 21.02 -24.63
CA VAL A 1009 9.23 22.32 -25.29
C VAL A 1009 9.13 22.09 -26.80
N VAL A 1010 8.05 22.56 -27.44
CA VAL A 1010 7.80 22.35 -28.87
C VAL A 1010 8.05 23.64 -29.63
N ASN A 1011 9.06 23.65 -30.50
CA ASN A 1011 9.44 24.81 -31.30
C ASN A 1011 9.53 24.45 -32.79
N ASN A 1012 8.39 24.01 -33.34
CA ASN A 1012 8.30 23.59 -34.73
C ASN A 1012 8.41 24.78 -35.69
N SER A 1013 8.96 24.53 -36.87
CA SER A 1013 9.03 25.51 -37.96
C SER A 1013 8.26 25.02 -39.19
N LEU A 1014 8.08 25.90 -40.19
CA LEU A 1014 7.49 25.51 -41.47
C LEU A 1014 8.59 25.41 -42.54
N THR A 1015 8.56 24.34 -43.33
CA THR A 1015 9.41 24.21 -44.52
C THR A 1015 9.00 25.20 -45.60
N ALA A 1016 9.83 25.36 -46.64
CA ALA A 1016 9.51 26.24 -47.78
C ALA A 1016 8.22 25.81 -48.52
N GLU A 1017 7.87 24.53 -48.43
CA GLU A 1017 6.66 23.92 -48.98
C GLU A 1017 5.45 24.04 -48.05
N GLY A 1018 5.61 24.63 -46.87
CA GLY A 1018 4.56 24.84 -45.87
C GLY A 1018 4.24 23.60 -45.02
N SER A 1019 5.11 22.59 -45.02
CA SER A 1019 4.97 21.42 -44.13
C SER A 1019 5.61 21.72 -42.77
N VAL A 1020 5.14 21.07 -41.70
CA VAL A 1020 5.72 21.24 -40.36
C VAL A 1020 7.07 20.52 -40.30
N SER A 1021 8.11 21.23 -39.88
CA SER A 1021 9.39 20.67 -39.47
C SER A 1021 9.40 20.55 -37.95
N TYR A 1022 9.34 19.32 -37.47
CA TYR A 1022 9.27 19.02 -36.04
C TYR A 1022 10.58 19.29 -35.32
N ASN A 1023 10.49 19.92 -34.15
CA ASN A 1023 11.58 20.19 -33.22
C ASN A 1023 11.00 20.24 -31.80
N ILE A 1024 11.04 19.09 -31.13
CA ILE A 1024 10.54 18.91 -29.77
C ILE A 1024 11.74 18.65 -28.87
N ARG A 1025 11.96 19.50 -27.87
CA ARG A 1025 13.02 19.33 -26.87
C ARG A 1025 12.43 18.72 -25.61
N LEU A 1026 13.07 17.71 -25.05
CA LEU A 1026 12.62 16.92 -23.91
C LEU A 1026 13.67 17.02 -22.80
N PHE A 1027 13.24 17.38 -21.61
CA PHE A 1027 14.10 17.57 -20.44
C PHE A 1027 13.67 16.64 -19.31
N TYR A 1028 14.60 15.91 -18.71
CA TYR A 1028 14.31 15.01 -17.59
C TYR A 1028 15.56 14.76 -16.73
N GLY A 1029 15.32 14.45 -15.46
CA GLY A 1029 16.37 14.09 -14.50
C GLY A 1029 16.36 12.59 -14.17
N THR A 1030 17.53 12.07 -13.79
CA THR A 1030 17.69 10.71 -13.27
C THR A 1030 17.94 10.67 -11.77
N GLY A 1031 17.66 9.52 -11.17
CA GLY A 1031 17.85 9.26 -9.75
C GLY A 1031 17.69 7.77 -9.44
N ASP A 1032 17.83 7.41 -8.17
CA ASP A 1032 17.43 6.13 -7.60
C ASP A 1032 15.96 6.17 -7.17
N SER A 1033 15.48 5.06 -6.60
CA SER A 1033 14.13 4.94 -6.07
C SER A 1033 13.89 5.95 -4.93
N PRO A 1034 12.91 6.86 -5.05
CA PRO A 1034 12.53 7.71 -3.93
C PRO A 1034 11.81 6.93 -2.81
N TYR A 1035 11.44 5.65 -3.03
CA TYR A 1035 10.55 4.90 -2.14
C TYR A 1035 11.25 4.04 -1.11
N TYR A 1036 12.50 3.65 -1.39
CA TYR A 1036 13.26 2.79 -0.50
C TYR A 1036 14.74 3.11 -0.63
N ASP A 1037 15.46 2.84 0.45
CA ASP A 1037 16.89 3.09 0.53
C ASP A 1037 17.64 1.98 -0.23
N GLU A 1038 18.46 2.37 -1.21
CA GLU A 1038 19.28 1.48 -2.02
C GLU A 1038 20.73 1.38 -1.48
N ASP A 1039 21.03 2.02 -0.33
CA ASP A 1039 22.36 2.14 0.29
C ASP A 1039 23.43 2.55 -0.74
N ILE A 1040 23.07 3.52 -1.58
CA ILE A 1040 23.94 3.92 -2.67
C ILE A 1040 25.12 4.70 -2.09
N GLN A 1041 26.33 4.36 -2.54
CA GLN A 1041 27.54 5.11 -2.17
C GLN A 1041 27.50 6.54 -2.72
N SER A 1042 26.84 7.43 -1.99
CA SER A 1042 26.53 8.81 -2.37
C SER A 1042 27.76 9.61 -2.78
N GLY A 1043 28.93 9.34 -2.18
CA GLY A 1043 30.20 9.98 -2.54
C GLY A 1043 30.71 9.68 -3.97
N ASN A 1044 30.26 8.58 -4.58
CA ASN A 1044 30.73 8.09 -5.88
C ASN A 1044 29.63 8.06 -6.97
N SER A 1045 28.36 8.06 -6.58
CA SER A 1045 27.23 7.96 -7.51
C SER A 1045 26.93 9.27 -8.23
N ARG A 1046 26.94 9.15 -9.56
CA ARG A 1046 26.74 10.13 -10.63
C ARG A 1046 25.36 10.14 -11.28
N TYR A 1047 24.45 11.08 -11.01
CA TYR A 1047 23.19 11.20 -11.79
C TYR A 1047 23.23 12.37 -12.78
N TYR A 1048 22.24 12.45 -13.66
CA TYR A 1048 22.26 13.36 -14.80
C TYR A 1048 20.92 14.06 -15.02
N PHE A 1049 21.00 15.25 -15.60
CA PHE A 1049 19.87 15.92 -16.23
C PHE A 1049 20.10 15.96 -17.74
N PHE A 1050 19.11 15.52 -18.52
CA PHE A 1050 19.23 15.32 -19.96
C PHE A 1050 18.36 16.30 -20.74
N ALA A 1051 18.85 16.71 -21.92
CA ALA A 1051 18.07 17.37 -22.96
C ALA A 1051 18.16 16.59 -24.28
N TYR A 1052 17.03 16.04 -24.73
CA TYR A 1052 16.93 15.35 -26.02
C TYR A 1052 16.12 16.16 -27.02
N ARG A 1053 16.52 16.13 -28.29
CA ARG A 1053 15.73 16.68 -29.39
C ARG A 1053 15.10 15.56 -30.20
N ASP A 1054 13.78 15.62 -30.39
CA ASP A 1054 13.01 14.75 -31.28
C ASP A 1054 12.50 15.54 -32.51
N GLU A 1055 13.09 15.26 -33.66
CA GLU A 1055 12.74 15.83 -34.96
C GLU A 1055 11.97 14.85 -35.85
N ASN A 1056 11.51 13.72 -35.29
CA ASN A 1056 10.77 12.73 -36.08
C ASN A 1056 9.50 13.31 -36.69
N GLU A 1057 9.18 12.85 -37.90
CA GLU A 1057 7.85 13.01 -38.51
C GLU A 1057 6.78 12.27 -37.68
N LYS A 1058 5.52 12.64 -37.88
CA LYS A 1058 4.39 11.94 -37.23
C LYS A 1058 4.38 10.44 -37.50
N GLY A 1059 4.05 9.66 -36.48
CA GLY A 1059 3.94 8.20 -36.59
C GLY A 1059 5.27 7.48 -36.80
N ARG A 1060 6.42 8.18 -36.75
CA ARG A 1060 7.75 7.63 -36.99
C ARG A 1060 8.56 7.49 -35.71
N CYS A 1061 9.41 6.47 -35.75
CA CYS A 1061 10.42 6.12 -34.76
C CYS A 1061 11.75 5.93 -35.51
N ASP A 1062 12.35 7.03 -35.96
CA ASP A 1062 13.67 7.08 -36.57
C ASP A 1062 14.69 7.59 -35.53
N GLN A 1063 15.55 6.67 -35.08
CA GLN A 1063 16.59 6.96 -34.09
C GLN A 1063 17.63 7.97 -34.60
N SER A 1064 17.77 8.15 -35.91
CA SER A 1064 18.68 9.17 -36.44
C SER A 1064 18.14 10.60 -36.31
N ARG A 1065 16.86 10.75 -35.92
CA ARG A 1065 16.16 12.03 -35.74
C ARG A 1065 15.78 12.30 -34.28
N ALA A 1066 16.23 11.46 -33.35
CA ALA A 1066 16.18 11.70 -31.92
C ALA A 1066 17.60 11.60 -31.35
N HIS A 1067 18.16 12.70 -30.86
CA HIS A 1067 19.54 12.75 -30.37
C HIS A 1067 19.66 13.56 -29.08
N LEU A 1068 20.72 13.27 -28.33
CA LEU A 1068 21.07 13.99 -27.12
C LEU A 1068 21.65 15.36 -27.52
N GLU A 1069 21.04 16.46 -27.08
CA GLU A 1069 21.59 17.79 -27.35
C GLU A 1069 22.72 18.11 -26.36
N TRP A 1070 22.42 17.94 -25.07
CA TRP A 1070 23.34 18.19 -23.96
C TRP A 1070 22.88 17.42 -22.73
N PHE A 1071 23.80 17.24 -21.78
CA PHE A 1071 23.52 16.70 -20.46
C PHE A 1071 24.26 17.49 -19.39
N TYR A 1072 23.75 17.45 -18.17
CA TYR A 1072 24.38 18.04 -16.99
C TYR A 1072 24.60 16.96 -15.94
N GLU A 1073 25.87 16.69 -15.63
CA GLU A 1073 26.27 15.77 -14.55
C GLU A 1073 26.05 16.42 -13.19
N LEU A 1074 25.25 15.78 -12.34
CA LEU A 1074 24.96 16.26 -10.99
C LEU A 1074 26.14 16.03 -10.05
N PRO A 1075 26.28 16.83 -8.98
CA PRO A 1075 27.13 16.44 -7.85
C PRO A 1075 26.75 15.01 -7.37
N ALA A 1076 27.68 14.10 -7.06
CA ALA A 1076 27.96 13.81 -5.65
C ALA A 1076 26.71 13.41 -4.89
N GLY A 1077 26.04 12.31 -5.26
CA GLY A 1077 24.89 11.81 -4.50
C GLY A 1077 23.64 12.68 -4.62
N GLN A 1078 23.64 13.68 -5.50
CA GLN A 1078 22.43 14.41 -5.85
C GLN A 1078 21.67 13.69 -6.96
N ARG A 1079 20.36 13.65 -6.79
CA ARG A 1079 19.39 12.95 -7.65
C ARG A 1079 18.13 13.78 -7.85
N ILE A 1080 17.31 13.44 -8.83
CA ILE A 1080 16.10 14.21 -9.19
C ILE A 1080 14.86 13.33 -9.07
N PHE A 1081 13.98 13.66 -8.13
CA PHE A 1081 12.70 12.97 -7.92
C PHE A 1081 11.50 13.68 -8.57
N ALA A 1082 11.58 15.00 -8.74
CA ALA A 1082 10.48 15.82 -9.24
C ALA A 1082 10.72 16.34 -10.66
N SER A 1083 9.62 16.56 -11.39
CA SER A 1083 9.64 17.13 -12.75
C SER A 1083 10.25 18.52 -12.77
N ALA A 1084 11.01 18.81 -13.82
CA ALA A 1084 11.52 20.15 -14.07
C ALA A 1084 10.38 21.13 -14.44
N PHE A 1085 10.71 22.42 -14.51
CA PHE A 1085 9.80 23.48 -14.93
C PHE A 1085 10.48 24.34 -15.98
N ALA A 1086 9.93 24.39 -17.19
CA ALA A 1086 10.41 25.28 -18.25
C ALA A 1086 9.74 26.65 -18.11
N ALA A 1087 10.52 27.74 -18.13
CA ALA A 1087 10.01 29.10 -18.13
C ALA A 1087 11.04 30.12 -18.64
N ALA A 1088 10.59 31.06 -19.46
CA ALA A 1088 11.36 32.22 -19.92
C ALA A 1088 12.71 31.84 -20.59
N GLY A 1089 12.71 30.81 -21.42
CA GLY A 1089 13.92 30.30 -22.08
C GLY A 1089 14.93 29.60 -21.15
N ASN A 1090 14.50 29.20 -19.95
CA ASN A 1090 15.31 28.41 -19.01
C ASN A 1090 14.53 27.18 -18.54
N ILE A 1091 15.26 26.19 -18.05
CA ILE A 1091 14.75 24.99 -17.39
C ILE A 1091 15.19 24.98 -15.93
N TYR A 1092 14.23 24.82 -15.01
CA TYR A 1092 14.44 24.83 -13.56
C TYR A 1092 14.19 23.44 -12.99
N PHE A 1093 15.07 22.92 -12.15
CA PHE A 1093 14.85 21.64 -11.48
C PHE A 1093 15.46 21.62 -10.09
N GLY A 1094 14.93 20.75 -9.23
CA GLY A 1094 15.45 20.53 -7.88
C GLY A 1094 16.15 19.19 -7.76
N THR A 1095 17.13 19.13 -6.86
CA THR A 1095 17.84 17.92 -6.50
C THR A 1095 17.64 17.58 -5.03
N SER A 1096 17.72 16.29 -4.72
CA SER A 1096 17.77 15.73 -3.38
C SER A 1096 19.11 15.05 -3.15
N SER A 1097 19.64 15.11 -1.93
CA SER A 1097 20.71 14.23 -1.47
C SER A 1097 20.22 13.16 -0.50
N ALA A 1098 18.94 13.15 -0.13
CA ALA A 1098 18.30 12.02 0.53
C ALA A 1098 18.08 10.87 -0.46
N GLU A 1099 18.26 9.64 0.01
CA GLU A 1099 18.00 8.39 -0.74
C GLU A 1099 16.50 8.20 -0.99
N THR A 1100 15.64 8.74 -0.12
CA THR A 1100 14.18 8.58 -0.22
C THR A 1100 13.46 9.93 -0.15
N GLU A 1101 12.18 9.93 -0.53
CA GLU A 1101 11.28 11.08 -0.38
C GLU A 1101 10.75 11.27 1.05
N ASP A 1102 11.17 10.42 2.00
CA ASP A 1102 10.84 10.59 3.41
C ASP A 1102 11.30 11.99 3.87
N PRO A 1103 10.42 12.79 4.49
CA PRO A 1103 10.75 14.14 4.95
C PRO A 1103 11.98 14.23 5.85
N CYS A 1104 12.30 13.15 6.58
CA CYS A 1104 13.38 13.09 7.55
C CYS A 1104 14.53 12.15 7.15
N ALA A 1105 14.54 11.61 5.93
CA ALA A 1105 15.67 10.83 5.46
C ALA A 1105 16.97 11.67 5.39
N GLY A 1106 18.05 11.17 6.01
CA GLY A 1106 19.39 11.76 5.97
C GLY A 1106 19.62 12.95 6.93
N GLY A 1107 18.82 13.08 7.98
CA GLY A 1107 18.69 14.27 8.84
C GLY A 1107 19.94 14.76 9.60
N SER A 1108 21.03 14.00 9.71
CA SER A 1108 22.23 14.41 10.46
C SER A 1108 23.54 14.36 9.68
N ASP A 1109 23.76 13.36 8.82
CA ASP A 1109 25.08 13.14 8.18
C ASP A 1109 25.25 13.77 6.78
N ASN A 1110 24.15 14.01 6.03
CA ASN A 1110 24.22 14.40 4.61
C ASN A 1110 23.96 15.90 4.32
N LEU A 1111 23.65 16.71 5.32
CA LEU A 1111 23.31 18.13 5.15
C LEU A 1111 24.48 19.10 5.33
N SER A 1112 25.71 18.60 5.53
CA SER A 1112 26.90 19.47 5.59
C SER A 1112 27.11 20.22 4.27
N THR A 1113 27.61 21.45 4.37
CA THR A 1113 27.44 22.58 3.44
C THR A 1113 27.99 22.44 2.00
N ASN A 1114 28.32 21.24 1.53
CA ASN A 1114 28.71 20.96 0.13
C ASN A 1114 27.99 19.77 -0.54
N ASN A 1115 27.15 19.00 0.17
CA ASN A 1115 26.49 17.79 -0.35
C ASN A 1115 24.94 17.81 -0.24
N GLY A 1116 24.31 18.90 0.23
CA GLY A 1116 22.85 19.01 0.27
C GLY A 1116 22.18 19.22 -1.09
N GLY A 1117 20.90 18.88 -1.22
CA GLY A 1117 20.07 19.20 -2.39
C GLY A 1117 19.94 20.71 -2.69
N GLY A 1118 19.52 21.05 -3.90
CA GLY A 1118 19.40 22.44 -4.33
C GLY A 1118 18.53 22.64 -5.57
N ILE A 1119 18.29 23.91 -5.92
CA ILE A 1119 17.65 24.30 -7.19
C ILE A 1119 18.70 24.70 -8.21
N TYR A 1120 18.50 24.26 -9.44
CA TYR A 1120 19.29 24.58 -10.62
C TYR A 1120 18.40 25.27 -11.65
N ALA A 1121 19.00 26.21 -12.38
CA ALA A 1121 18.41 26.78 -13.59
C ALA A 1121 19.46 26.73 -14.71
N LEU A 1122 19.11 26.13 -15.83
CA LEU A 1122 19.93 26.09 -17.04
C LEU A 1122 19.22 26.85 -18.17
N SER A 1123 19.96 27.41 -19.10
CA SER A 1123 19.39 27.88 -20.37
C SER A 1123 18.81 26.69 -21.14
N MET A 1124 17.94 26.94 -22.11
CA MET A 1124 17.49 25.87 -23.00
C MET A 1124 18.67 25.14 -23.67
N ASP A 1125 19.81 25.80 -23.86
CA ASP A 1125 21.00 25.25 -24.51
C ASP A 1125 22.04 24.66 -23.53
N GLY A 1126 21.69 24.51 -22.24
CA GLY A 1126 22.50 23.79 -21.25
C GLY A 1126 23.46 24.66 -20.44
N ASP A 1127 23.45 25.98 -20.63
CA ASP A 1127 24.29 26.89 -19.84
C ASP A 1127 23.75 27.02 -18.40
N LEU A 1128 24.57 26.75 -17.40
CA LEU A 1128 24.18 26.95 -16.00
C LEU A 1128 23.97 28.44 -15.70
N ILE A 1129 22.72 28.82 -15.43
CA ILE A 1129 22.31 30.19 -15.09
C ILE A 1129 22.39 30.43 -13.58
N MET A 1130 21.91 29.47 -12.79
CA MET A 1130 21.81 29.62 -11.34
C MET A 1130 21.88 28.26 -10.63
N THR A 1131 22.51 28.26 -9.47
CA THR A 1131 22.40 27.20 -8.47
C THR A 1131 22.15 27.82 -7.10
N LYS A 1132 21.24 27.22 -6.34
CA LYS A 1132 20.87 27.67 -5.00
C LYS A 1132 20.68 26.47 -4.09
N ASN A 1133 21.51 26.35 -3.05
CA ASN A 1133 21.27 25.37 -1.99
C ASN A 1133 20.05 25.81 -1.17
N VAL A 1134 19.05 24.93 -1.10
CA VAL A 1134 17.78 25.12 -0.39
C VAL A 1134 17.40 23.91 0.47
N GLY A 1135 18.26 22.89 0.52
CA GLY A 1135 17.95 21.56 1.04
C GLY A 1135 17.30 20.66 -0.02
N ASN A 1136 16.91 19.45 0.38
CA ASN A 1136 16.31 18.45 -0.50
C ASN A 1136 14.99 18.94 -1.09
N ILE A 1137 14.86 18.77 -2.41
CA ILE A 1137 13.67 19.10 -3.18
C ILE A 1137 13.05 17.82 -3.74
N ILE A 1138 11.80 17.58 -3.36
CA ILE A 1138 11.00 16.41 -3.77
C ILE A 1138 9.72 16.82 -4.52
N THR A 1139 9.53 18.11 -4.78
CA THR A 1139 8.39 18.66 -5.52
C THR A 1139 8.88 19.53 -6.67
N SER A 1140 8.08 19.63 -7.74
CA SER A 1140 8.47 20.42 -8.91
C SER A 1140 8.54 21.91 -8.55
N PRO A 1141 9.60 22.63 -8.96
CA PRO A 1141 9.67 24.08 -8.82
C PRO A 1141 8.63 24.74 -9.71
N LEU A 1142 8.28 25.99 -9.40
CA LEU A 1142 7.30 26.78 -10.13
C LEU A 1142 7.85 28.18 -10.40
N VAL A 1143 7.79 28.68 -11.64
CA VAL A 1143 8.23 30.04 -11.96
C VAL A 1143 7.07 30.89 -12.46
N ILE A 1144 6.81 32.01 -11.78
CA ILE A 1144 5.73 32.95 -12.09
C ILE A 1144 6.24 34.37 -11.96
N ASP A 1145 6.04 35.18 -13.00
CA ASP A 1145 6.43 36.59 -13.04
C ASP A 1145 7.86 36.84 -12.52
N GLU A 1146 8.82 36.03 -12.99
CA GLU A 1146 10.24 36.10 -12.61
C GLU A 1146 10.52 35.70 -11.13
N HIS A 1147 9.54 35.11 -10.45
CA HIS A 1147 9.66 34.53 -9.12
C HIS A 1147 9.61 33.00 -9.19
N LEU A 1148 10.65 32.37 -8.70
CA LEU A 1148 10.80 30.93 -8.54
C LEU A 1148 10.30 30.53 -7.14
N TYR A 1149 9.34 29.61 -7.08
CA TYR A 1149 8.86 28.97 -5.88
C TYR A 1149 9.35 27.54 -5.81
N THR A 1150 9.72 27.11 -4.61
CA THR A 1150 10.11 25.74 -4.32
C THR A 1150 9.70 25.36 -2.92
N LYS A 1151 9.49 24.07 -2.68
CA LYS A 1151 9.21 23.53 -1.36
C LYS A 1151 10.36 22.62 -0.96
N SER A 1152 11.10 23.01 0.07
CA SER A 1152 12.20 22.20 0.60
C SER A 1152 11.87 21.63 1.96
N GLN A 1153 12.43 20.46 2.27
CA GLN A 1153 12.28 19.84 3.60
C GLN A 1153 12.81 20.77 4.70
N LEU A 1154 13.90 21.51 4.45
CA LEU A 1154 14.56 22.36 5.44
C LEU A 1154 13.79 23.64 5.78
N HIS A 1155 13.07 24.23 4.81
CA HIS A 1155 12.54 25.59 4.94
C HIS A 1155 11.08 25.77 4.50
N GLY A 1156 10.39 24.69 4.11
CA GLY A 1156 9.03 24.77 3.59
C GLY A 1156 8.97 25.50 2.24
N LEU A 1157 7.90 26.26 2.00
CA LEU A 1157 7.73 27.05 0.77
C LEU A 1157 8.68 28.26 0.76
N GLN A 1158 9.53 28.33 -0.25
CA GLN A 1158 10.47 29.43 -0.48
C GLN A 1158 10.18 30.11 -1.82
N SER A 1159 10.49 31.40 -1.92
CA SER A 1159 10.38 32.18 -3.16
C SER A 1159 11.68 32.96 -3.43
N PHE A 1160 12.10 33.00 -4.68
CA PHE A 1160 13.29 33.71 -5.15
C PHE A 1160 12.95 34.52 -6.40
N GLY A 1161 13.25 35.80 -6.40
CA GLY A 1161 12.98 36.67 -7.53
C GLY A 1161 13.15 38.14 -7.14
N SER A 1162 13.19 39.01 -8.13
CA SER A 1162 13.18 40.45 -7.90
C SER A 1162 12.42 41.13 -9.03
N GLY A 1163 11.37 41.87 -8.71
CA GLY A 1163 10.55 42.56 -9.70
C GLY A 1163 9.10 42.69 -9.21
N PRO A 1164 8.28 43.52 -9.87
CA PRO A 1164 6.85 43.55 -9.61
C PRO A 1164 6.20 42.26 -10.10
N TYR A 1165 5.11 41.84 -9.44
CA TYR A 1165 4.21 40.83 -10.01
C TYR A 1165 3.35 41.42 -11.13
N ASN A 1166 2.54 40.56 -11.76
CA ASN A 1166 1.58 40.92 -12.81
C ASN A 1166 2.25 41.46 -14.09
N ASN A 1167 3.38 40.84 -14.46
CA ASN A 1167 4.09 41.17 -15.68
C ASN A 1167 3.21 40.92 -16.93
N PRO A 1168 3.34 41.72 -18.01
CA PRO A 1168 2.63 41.47 -19.25
C PRO A 1168 2.93 40.06 -19.77
N THR A 1169 1.88 39.29 -20.03
CA THR A 1169 2.00 37.98 -20.67
C THR A 1169 2.38 38.19 -22.14
N LYS A 1170 3.41 37.50 -22.63
CA LYS A 1170 3.92 37.69 -24.01
C LYS A 1170 3.06 37.06 -25.11
N VAL A 1171 1.91 36.42 -24.80
CA VAL A 1171 0.99 35.85 -25.82
C VAL A 1171 -0.49 35.95 -25.40
N SER A 1172 -1.38 36.06 -26.38
CA SER A 1172 -2.83 36.31 -26.33
C SER A 1172 -3.73 35.13 -25.93
N GLY A 1173 -3.25 34.19 -25.12
CA GLY A 1173 -4.05 33.10 -24.55
C GLY A 1173 -4.48 33.43 -23.12
N THR A 1174 -5.75 33.22 -22.76
CA THR A 1174 -6.16 33.17 -21.35
C THR A 1174 -5.53 31.95 -20.70
N PRO A 1175 -4.74 32.07 -19.62
CA PRO A 1175 -4.16 30.90 -18.95
C PRO A 1175 -5.28 29.98 -18.48
N GLU A 1176 -5.17 28.69 -18.82
CA GLU A 1176 -6.02 27.64 -18.28
C GLU A 1176 -5.22 26.88 -17.22
N PHE A 1177 -5.81 26.74 -16.03
CA PHE A 1177 -5.19 26.09 -14.89
C PHE A 1177 -5.58 24.61 -14.87
N THR A 1178 -4.99 23.82 -15.77
CA THR A 1178 -4.92 22.38 -15.56
C THR A 1178 -3.54 22.06 -14.95
N MET A 1179 -3.36 20.90 -14.30
CA MET A 1179 -2.01 20.43 -13.95
C MET A 1179 -1.25 20.25 -15.28
N ARG A 1180 -0.48 21.27 -15.69
CA ARG A 1180 0.05 21.39 -17.05
C ARG A 1180 1.55 21.25 -17.10
N ASN A 1181 1.97 20.42 -18.05
CA ASN A 1181 3.19 20.63 -18.81
C ASN A 1181 3.16 22.00 -19.50
N TRP A 1182 4.22 22.78 -19.32
CA TRP A 1182 4.33 24.11 -19.90
C TRP A 1182 4.90 24.02 -21.32
N ARG A 1183 4.19 24.58 -22.31
CA ARG A 1183 4.64 24.72 -23.70
C ARG A 1183 4.94 26.20 -23.99
N GLU A 1184 6.23 26.51 -24.16
CA GLU A 1184 6.66 27.84 -24.63
C GLU A 1184 6.51 27.88 -26.16
N PHE A 1185 5.66 28.76 -26.69
CA PHE A 1185 5.64 29.10 -28.12
C PHE A 1185 6.45 30.38 -28.33
N PHE A 1186 7.46 30.33 -29.19
CA PHE A 1186 8.31 31.47 -29.57
C PHE A 1186 7.83 32.17 -30.84
#